data_AF-A0A562ZP57-F1
#
_entry.id   AF-A0A562ZP57-F1
#
_cell.length_a   1.000
_cell.length_b   1.000
_cell.length_c   1.000
_cell.angle_alpha   90.00
_cell.angle_beta   90.00
_cell.angle_gamma   90.00
#
_symmetry.space_group_name_H-M   'P 1'
#
loop_
_entity.id
_entity.type
_entity.pdbx_description
1 polymer ?
#
loop_
_entity_poly.entity_id
_entity_poly.type
_entity_poly.pdbx_seq_one_letter_code
_entity_poly.pdbx_strand_id
1 'polypeptide(L)'
;MKPPTSMQAHSVSLLAILAGALVLAPEPAWSRTAQVCPGPQLPPATCFTVDTSVIGGRRFEDFSVNRPGKLLVDVDKRRAELAALGGRKALDFCAVNPLAAEAASLPTVTFASAAITVWETRYVEGGQQRVREYAQIAFTDLRNSEGIAYPRFGLTYNRQRDEPVLRLELFPSTDPNLRGIAGMADVYLNADTAGGTARVDGIAGLPAELRSMVLALARKLPDVVMGATQFTTQPGASSPLWDRASLAASAGTHASIVFSVPQPTHPPIVALTCSGTECMEQQALGRFRDFMSSYGSDFLATGNPAIARQLLDHLRSWAAADALSAFPGIVVGQPNQEDFRQKYEILWSMLPVLQTWSMLRHDPLVMPTDRVLIDRWFDRLVAFSTEPPGGIQNGEAPFNTGYLSRGMKMAWGIVQGDRLAVAEGMEKVVMGLHQMRADGSFPREVARGACAYRYQDTMLLNLVFIAELAAVQGYDAYALAVDGKSLHTAVKFLLDAVDNPALMRAYAGADASNCSNAPAYPDFDMVGVVQAVGGSTYSAWLEAYGARFPDHPNSVRLAQLIRGGVVNARPLTHPHAGGNASCFHAGTRSAAIALPNAGWWWNRVEDGRGFAITPHGDGLLLSAYLFDAAGQAVWYAAPLENRGGATYAGTLLEYRGGQTLGGPYKPPAGAQAVGSVTVSFSTGHAGVLTWAGGSVPIERFDFGSGGARSPQPLGEPETGVWWDPTENGRGFVLEVQDGVMVLGGYMYEDSGRGVWYGATLTSTGGAGRYLGTWAQYAFGQSLGGAYRRPVVGNANVGQVTLEFSSTTSAVLSLPSGRRISISRFRP
;
A
#
# COMPACT_ATOMS: atom_id res chain seq x y z
N MET A 1 -59.36 -18.05 63.07
CA MET A 1 -58.33 -18.30 64.11
C MET A 1 -57.06 -17.50 63.75
N LYS A 2 -56.03 -17.49 64.59
CA LYS A 2 -54.86 -16.59 64.54
C LYS A 2 -54.17 -16.45 63.16
N PRO A 3 -53.96 -15.21 62.64
CA PRO A 3 -52.68 -14.75 62.07
C PRO A 3 -51.70 -14.38 63.21
N PRO A 4 -50.38 -14.16 63.00
CA PRO A 4 -49.79 -12.95 62.36
C PRO A 4 -48.62 -13.36 61.39
N THR A 5 -47.51 -12.66 61.09
CA THR A 5 -46.82 -11.39 61.48
C THR A 5 -45.92 -11.03 60.27
N SER A 6 -46.05 -9.88 59.59
CA SER A 6 -45.50 -8.53 59.87
C SER A 6 -44.02 -8.28 59.47
N MET A 7 -43.79 -7.20 58.73
CA MET A 7 -42.45 -6.59 58.55
C MET A 7 -41.90 -6.04 59.88
N GLN A 8 -40.57 -5.96 60.01
CA GLN A 8 -39.92 -4.96 60.85
C GLN A 8 -38.54 -4.60 60.29
N ALA A 9 -38.09 -3.37 60.58
CA ALA A 9 -36.80 -2.85 60.13
C ALA A 9 -35.90 -2.56 61.33
N HIS A 10 -34.60 -2.84 61.18
CA HIS A 10 -33.54 -2.45 62.11
C HIS A 10 -32.44 -1.77 61.31
N SER A 11 -32.20 -0.47 61.52
CA SER A 11 -31.46 0.15 62.65
C SER A 11 -29.96 0.21 62.33
N VAL A 12 -29.50 1.41 61.98
CA VAL A 12 -28.07 1.71 61.83
C VAL A 12 -27.40 1.69 63.20
N SER A 13 -26.27 1.00 63.31
CA SER A 13 -25.37 1.05 64.47
C SER A 13 -23.98 1.48 64.01
N LEU A 14 -23.39 2.45 64.72
CA LEU A 14 -22.10 3.04 64.41
C LEU A 14 -21.04 2.60 65.44
N LEU A 15 -19.77 2.58 65.02
CA LEU A 15 -18.55 2.28 65.80
C LEU A 15 -18.43 0.88 66.43
N ALA A 16 -17.45 0.14 65.92
CA ALA A 16 -16.34 -0.32 66.76
C ALA A 16 -15.04 -0.25 65.93
N ILE A 17 -14.12 0.66 66.27
CA ILE A 17 -12.79 0.71 65.64
C ILE A 17 -11.89 -0.27 66.40
N LEU A 18 -11.47 -1.34 65.73
CA LEU A 18 -10.51 -2.31 66.25
C LEU A 18 -9.37 -2.45 65.24
N ALA A 19 -8.18 -2.02 65.63
CA ALA A 19 -6.97 -2.05 64.80
C ALA A 19 -6.37 -3.47 64.73
N GLY A 20 -7.13 -4.41 64.15
CA GLY A 20 -6.59 -5.69 63.72
C GLY A 20 -5.87 -5.53 62.38
N ALA A 21 -4.62 -5.99 62.30
CA ALA A 21 -3.91 -6.10 61.03
C ALA A 21 -4.55 -7.22 60.19
N LEU A 22 -5.61 -6.87 59.45
CA LEU A 22 -6.29 -7.80 58.57
C LEU A 22 -5.36 -8.12 57.39
N VAL A 23 -4.60 -9.21 57.51
CA VAL A 23 -4.01 -9.86 56.34
C VAL A 23 -5.18 -10.31 55.48
N LEU A 24 -5.49 -9.51 54.46
CA LEU A 24 -6.43 -9.88 53.43
C LEU A 24 -5.91 -11.19 52.82
N ALA A 25 -6.64 -12.28 53.04
CA ALA A 25 -6.45 -13.48 52.25
C ALA A 25 -6.59 -13.07 50.78
N PRO A 26 -5.69 -13.52 49.88
CA PRO A 26 -5.84 -13.22 48.46
C PRO A 26 -7.22 -13.71 48.01
N GLU A 27 -7.97 -12.84 47.32
CA GLU A 27 -9.25 -13.23 46.74
C GLU A 27 -9.06 -14.50 45.89
N PRO A 28 -10.00 -15.47 45.94
CA PRO A 28 -9.85 -16.71 45.21
C PRO A 28 -9.68 -16.40 43.73
N ALA A 29 -8.54 -16.79 43.16
CA ALA A 29 -8.21 -16.50 41.76
C ALA A 29 -9.32 -17.05 40.85
N TRP A 30 -9.94 -16.15 40.08
CA TRP A 30 -11.07 -16.52 39.23
C TRP A 30 -10.57 -17.38 38.06
N SER A 31 -10.74 -18.70 38.16
CA SER A 31 -10.39 -19.64 37.10
C SER A 31 -11.22 -19.36 35.85
N ARG A 32 -10.56 -18.92 34.77
CA ARG A 32 -11.15 -18.60 33.48
C ARG A 32 -10.47 -19.44 32.41
N THR A 33 -11.28 -19.96 31.48
CA THR A 33 -10.78 -20.75 30.36
C THR A 33 -11.50 -20.40 29.07
N ALA A 34 -10.79 -20.52 27.95
CA ALA A 34 -11.33 -20.38 26.60
C ALA A 34 -11.24 -21.71 25.83
N GLN A 35 -12.13 -21.89 24.85
CA GLN A 35 -12.09 -23.02 23.90
C GLN A 35 -11.43 -22.57 22.60
N VAL A 36 -10.31 -23.21 22.24
CA VAL A 36 -9.57 -22.94 21.00
C VAL A 36 -9.79 -24.10 20.03
N CYS A 37 -10.29 -23.80 18.83
CA CYS A 37 -10.60 -24.80 17.81
C CYS A 37 -9.75 -24.57 16.55
N PRO A 38 -8.86 -25.50 16.13
CA PRO A 38 -7.98 -25.28 14.98
C PRO A 38 -8.70 -25.13 13.63
N GLY A 39 -9.78 -25.88 13.37
CA GLY A 39 -10.53 -25.83 12.11
C GLY A 39 -11.85 -26.60 12.14
N PRO A 40 -12.86 -26.21 11.32
CA PRO A 40 -14.21 -26.80 11.36
C PRO A 40 -14.32 -28.15 10.62
N GLN A 41 -13.29 -28.52 9.84
CA GLN A 41 -13.16 -29.81 9.16
C GLN A 41 -12.60 -30.90 10.08
N LEU A 42 -12.13 -30.52 11.26
CA LEU A 42 -11.75 -31.44 12.33
C LEU A 42 -12.96 -31.63 13.26
N PRO A 43 -13.19 -32.84 13.82
CA PRO A 43 -14.31 -33.05 14.72
C PRO A 43 -14.18 -32.19 15.99
N PRO A 44 -15.29 -31.91 16.72
CA PRO A 44 -15.29 -31.12 17.96
C PRO A 44 -14.29 -31.61 19.02
N ALA A 45 -13.91 -32.89 18.98
CA ALA A 45 -12.85 -33.51 19.77
C ALA A 45 -11.42 -32.96 19.52
N THR A 46 -11.25 -31.95 18.66
CA THR A 46 -9.97 -31.25 18.41
C THR A 46 -9.93 -29.82 18.93
N CYS A 47 -11.05 -29.30 19.45
CA CYS A 47 -11.01 -28.09 20.28
C CYS A 47 -10.35 -28.41 21.62
N PHE A 48 -9.55 -27.48 22.15
CA PHE A 48 -8.87 -27.64 23.44
C PHE A 48 -9.13 -26.45 24.36
N THR A 49 -9.13 -26.74 25.66
CA THR A 49 -9.31 -25.75 26.72
C THR A 49 -7.98 -25.11 27.06
N VAL A 50 -7.91 -23.78 27.09
CA VAL A 50 -6.73 -23.02 27.53
C VAL A 50 -7.07 -22.15 28.74
N ASP A 51 -6.13 -22.02 29.67
CA ASP A 51 -6.25 -21.11 30.82
C ASP A 51 -6.10 -19.66 30.33
N THR A 52 -7.03 -18.79 30.72
CA THR A 52 -7.06 -17.37 30.37
C THR A 52 -7.21 -16.47 31.61
N SER A 53 -7.03 -17.02 32.82
CA SER A 53 -6.99 -16.24 34.07
C SER A 53 -5.82 -15.26 34.11
N VAL A 54 -4.71 -15.53 33.42
CA VAL A 54 -3.54 -14.63 33.34
C VAL A 54 -3.08 -14.48 31.90
N ILE A 55 -3.08 -13.25 31.40
CA ILE A 55 -2.69 -12.88 30.03
C ILE A 55 -1.51 -11.91 30.11
N GLY A 56 -0.35 -12.29 29.56
CA GLY A 56 0.85 -11.45 29.57
C GLY A 56 1.34 -11.05 30.98
N GLY A 57 1.09 -11.90 31.99
CA GLY A 57 1.41 -11.61 33.39
C GLY A 57 0.38 -10.74 34.14
N ARG A 58 -0.72 -10.35 33.50
CA ARG A 58 -1.84 -9.61 34.10
C ARG A 58 -3.04 -10.53 34.30
N ARG A 59 -3.72 -10.48 35.46
CA ARG A 59 -4.94 -11.28 35.68
C ARG A 59 -6.09 -10.75 34.82
N PHE A 60 -7.02 -11.61 34.42
CA PHE A 60 -8.14 -11.23 33.57
C PHE A 60 -8.99 -10.10 34.17
N GLU A 61 -9.19 -10.10 35.49
CA GLU A 61 -9.89 -9.06 36.23
C GLU A 61 -9.13 -7.72 36.35
N ASP A 62 -7.80 -7.72 36.14
CA ASP A 62 -6.93 -6.53 36.23
C ASP A 62 -6.85 -5.72 34.91
N PHE A 63 -7.63 -6.07 33.89
CA PHE A 63 -7.77 -5.24 32.69
C PHE A 63 -8.78 -4.09 32.92
N SER A 64 -8.53 -2.95 32.27
CA SER A 64 -9.26 -1.70 32.47
C SER A 64 -9.23 -0.83 31.21
N VAL A 65 -10.21 0.06 31.05
CA VAL A 65 -10.21 1.08 30.00
C VAL A 65 -9.41 2.28 30.50
N ASN A 66 -8.15 2.42 30.05
CA ASN A 66 -7.20 3.41 30.55
C ASN A 66 -7.23 4.73 29.77
N ARG A 67 -7.75 4.70 28.53
CA ARG A 67 -7.96 5.86 27.65
C ARG A 67 -9.37 5.75 27.02
N PRO A 68 -10.44 5.99 27.81
CA PRO A 68 -11.82 5.84 27.33
C PRO A 68 -12.11 6.75 26.13
N GLY A 69 -12.88 6.23 25.18
CA GLY A 69 -13.19 6.90 23.91
C GLY A 69 -12.05 6.91 22.88
N LYS A 70 -10.81 6.52 23.23
CA LYS A 70 -9.67 6.53 22.29
C LYS A 70 -9.43 5.14 21.70
N LEU A 71 -9.78 4.98 20.42
CA LEU A 71 -9.67 3.73 19.66
C LEU A 71 -8.30 3.60 18.99
N LEU A 72 -8.18 3.52 17.65
CA LEU A 72 -6.89 3.37 16.98
C LEU A 72 -5.99 4.61 17.06
N VAL A 73 -6.58 5.79 17.28
CA VAL A 73 -5.86 7.07 17.32
C VAL A 73 -6.21 7.90 18.56
N ASP A 74 -5.20 8.63 19.04
CA ASP A 74 -5.38 9.78 19.92
C ASP A 74 -5.27 11.04 19.04
N VAL A 75 -6.39 11.76 18.85
CA VAL A 75 -6.54 12.80 17.81
C VAL A 75 -5.45 13.88 17.91
N ASP A 76 -5.16 14.39 19.10
CA ASP A 76 -4.19 15.48 19.29
C ASP A 76 -2.76 15.01 19.05
N LYS A 77 -2.41 13.82 19.56
CA LYS A 77 -1.11 13.17 19.32
C LYS A 77 -0.92 12.90 17.82
N ARG A 78 -1.96 12.39 17.15
CA ARG A 78 -1.88 12.02 15.74
C ARG A 78 -1.82 13.25 14.82
N ARG A 79 -2.51 14.35 15.16
CA ARG A 79 -2.35 15.64 14.49
C ARG A 79 -0.91 16.18 14.58
N ALA A 80 -0.25 16.03 15.74
CA ALA A 80 1.15 16.40 15.88
C ALA A 80 2.10 15.52 15.03
N GLU A 81 1.85 14.21 14.93
CA GLU A 81 2.59 13.31 14.05
C GLU A 81 2.39 13.63 12.56
N LEU A 82 1.15 13.94 12.15
CA LEU A 82 0.81 14.34 10.79
C LEU A 82 1.44 15.69 10.43
N ALA A 83 1.48 16.66 11.35
CA ALA A 83 2.21 17.90 11.15
C ALA A 83 3.72 17.65 10.95
N ALA A 84 4.32 16.73 11.72
CA ALA A 84 5.73 16.36 11.61
C ALA A 84 6.08 15.56 10.33
N LEU A 85 5.10 14.97 9.65
CA LEU A 85 5.27 14.38 8.30
C LEU A 85 5.42 15.43 7.18
N GLY A 86 5.04 16.68 7.46
CA GLY A 86 4.91 17.75 6.47
C GLY A 86 3.54 17.71 5.78
N GLY A 87 2.88 18.88 5.68
CA GLY A 87 1.47 19.00 5.33
C GLY A 87 1.04 18.19 4.10
N ARG A 88 1.81 18.24 3.00
CA ARG A 88 1.47 17.47 1.79
C ARG A 88 1.34 15.96 2.04
N LYS A 89 2.30 15.35 2.74
CA LYS A 89 2.29 13.90 3.00
C LYS A 89 1.16 13.49 3.94
N ALA A 90 0.80 14.34 4.89
CA ALA A 90 -0.37 14.13 5.73
C ALA A 90 -1.66 14.14 4.89
N LEU A 91 -1.81 15.10 3.97
CA LEU A 91 -2.96 15.17 3.07
C LEU A 91 -3.01 13.97 2.11
N ASP A 92 -1.88 13.57 1.53
CA ASP A 92 -1.79 12.38 0.65
C ASP A 92 -2.16 11.06 1.35
N PHE A 93 -2.08 10.99 2.69
CA PHE A 93 -2.52 9.83 3.48
C PHE A 93 -3.95 9.95 4.03
N CYS A 94 -4.48 11.16 4.20
CA CYS A 94 -5.70 11.40 5.01
C CYS A 94 -6.85 12.12 4.29
N ALA A 95 -6.56 13.04 3.37
CA ALA A 95 -7.56 13.98 2.87
C ALA A 95 -8.42 13.38 1.76
N VAL A 96 -9.72 13.73 1.76
CA VAL A 96 -10.66 13.36 0.69
C VAL A 96 -10.28 14.05 -0.62
N ASN A 97 -9.82 15.29 -0.52
CA ASN A 97 -9.23 16.02 -1.64
C ASN A 97 -8.02 16.84 -1.14
N PRO A 98 -6.78 16.34 -1.30
CA PRO A 98 -5.56 17.07 -0.93
C PRO A 98 -5.47 18.48 -1.56
N LEU A 99 -6.02 18.67 -2.76
CA LEU A 99 -5.98 19.97 -3.44
C LEU A 99 -6.93 20.99 -2.82
N ALA A 100 -8.06 20.57 -2.26
CA ALA A 100 -8.98 21.46 -1.56
C ALA A 100 -8.35 22.03 -0.27
N ALA A 101 -7.56 21.22 0.44
CA ALA A 101 -6.79 21.68 1.60
C ALA A 101 -5.63 22.62 1.20
N GLU A 102 -4.93 22.32 0.11
CA GLU A 102 -3.85 23.18 -0.42
C GLU A 102 -4.33 24.47 -1.08
N ALA A 103 -5.60 24.52 -1.53
CA ALA A 103 -6.16 25.62 -2.31
C ALA A 103 -5.89 27.01 -1.69
N ALA A 104 -5.99 27.12 -0.36
CA ALA A 104 -5.77 28.37 0.38
C ALA A 104 -4.29 28.82 0.39
N SER A 105 -3.34 27.90 0.23
CA SER A 105 -1.89 28.17 0.23
C SER A 105 -1.28 28.37 -1.16
N LEU A 106 -2.05 28.19 -2.24
CA LEU A 106 -1.53 28.33 -3.60
C LEU A 106 -1.08 29.78 -3.90
N PRO A 107 0.05 29.97 -4.61
CA PRO A 107 0.57 31.30 -4.94
C PRO A 107 -0.37 32.07 -5.85
N THR A 108 -0.25 33.40 -5.87
CA THR A 108 -0.92 34.21 -6.90
C THR A 108 -0.14 34.13 -8.21
N VAL A 109 -0.84 34.24 -9.35
CA VAL A 109 -0.26 34.20 -10.69
C VAL A 109 -0.52 35.50 -11.44
N THR A 110 0.46 35.95 -12.22
CA THR A 110 0.41 37.13 -13.08
C THR A 110 1.05 36.82 -14.44
N PHE A 111 0.65 37.53 -15.49
CA PHE A 111 1.15 37.32 -16.85
C PHE A 111 1.11 38.64 -17.63
N ALA A 112 2.02 38.83 -18.59
CA ALA A 112 2.03 40.02 -19.45
C ALA A 112 0.95 39.96 -20.54
N SER A 113 0.68 38.76 -21.06
CA SER A 113 -0.45 38.51 -21.97
C SER A 113 -0.92 37.06 -21.90
N ALA A 114 -2.16 36.83 -22.33
CA ALA A 114 -2.72 35.50 -22.54
C ALA A 114 -3.56 35.49 -23.83
N ALA A 115 -3.33 34.50 -24.69
CA ALA A 115 -4.03 34.34 -25.97
C ALA A 115 -4.74 32.99 -25.99
N ILE A 116 -6.03 33.01 -26.31
CA ILE A 116 -6.91 31.82 -26.33
C ILE A 116 -7.34 31.50 -27.75
N THR A 117 -7.19 30.24 -28.14
CA THR A 117 -7.71 29.69 -29.40
C THR A 117 -8.64 28.52 -29.10
N VAL A 118 -9.88 28.59 -29.58
CA VAL A 118 -10.93 27.58 -29.34
C VAL A 118 -11.28 26.87 -30.65
N TRP A 119 -11.40 25.54 -30.62
CA TRP A 119 -11.79 24.72 -31.78
C TRP A 119 -12.44 23.40 -31.35
N GLU A 120 -12.99 22.65 -32.33
CA GLU A 120 -13.43 21.26 -32.12
C GLU A 120 -12.66 20.28 -33.02
N THR A 121 -12.56 19.03 -32.58
CA THR A 121 -12.18 17.88 -33.42
C THR A 121 -13.31 16.86 -33.41
N ARG A 122 -13.49 16.16 -34.55
CA ARG A 122 -14.42 15.04 -34.68
C ARG A 122 -13.63 13.78 -34.98
N TYR A 123 -13.93 12.70 -34.29
CA TYR A 123 -13.23 11.43 -34.41
C TYR A 123 -14.19 10.26 -34.18
N VAL A 124 -13.80 9.04 -34.58
CA VAL A 124 -14.62 7.84 -34.40
C VAL A 124 -14.06 6.98 -33.27
N GLU A 125 -14.92 6.62 -32.32
CA GLU A 125 -14.57 5.82 -31.15
C GLU A 125 -15.74 4.88 -30.84
N GLY A 126 -15.46 3.58 -30.69
CA GLY A 126 -16.51 2.56 -30.54
C GLY A 126 -17.51 2.47 -31.71
N GLY A 127 -17.16 3.02 -32.89
CA GLY A 127 -18.07 3.17 -34.03
C GLY A 127 -19.00 4.38 -33.97
N GLN A 128 -18.96 5.18 -32.90
CA GLN A 128 -19.70 6.44 -32.78
C GLN A 128 -18.84 7.63 -33.19
N GLN A 129 -19.47 8.66 -33.76
CA GLN A 129 -18.84 9.96 -33.99
C GLN A 129 -18.82 10.74 -32.66
N ARG A 130 -17.62 11.06 -32.18
CA ARG A 130 -17.36 11.81 -30.94
C ARG A 130 -16.85 13.21 -31.28
N VAL A 131 -17.23 14.22 -30.50
CA VAL A 131 -16.84 15.62 -30.71
C VAL A 131 -16.17 16.17 -29.45
N ARG A 132 -14.87 16.46 -29.53
CA ARG A 132 -14.12 17.11 -28.45
C ARG A 132 -13.87 18.57 -28.80
N GLU A 133 -14.00 19.43 -27.80
CA GLU A 133 -13.83 20.87 -27.92
C GLU A 133 -12.69 21.33 -27.00
N TYR A 134 -11.79 22.16 -27.54
CA TYR A 134 -10.56 22.58 -26.89
C TYR A 134 -10.48 24.10 -26.85
N ALA A 135 -9.87 24.63 -25.80
CA ALA A 135 -9.37 25.99 -25.66
C ALA A 135 -7.89 25.92 -25.25
N GLN A 136 -6.98 26.18 -26.19
CA GLN A 136 -5.56 26.32 -25.89
C GLN A 136 -5.26 27.74 -25.45
N ILE A 137 -4.51 27.88 -24.35
CA ILE A 137 -4.22 29.14 -23.69
C ILE A 137 -2.70 29.31 -23.60
N ALA A 138 -2.16 30.24 -24.37
CA ALA A 138 -0.75 30.57 -24.40
C ALA A 138 -0.48 31.87 -23.63
N PHE A 139 0.43 31.82 -22.67
CA PHE A 139 0.85 32.96 -21.85
C PHE A 139 2.19 33.52 -22.31
N THR A 140 2.40 34.83 -22.09
CA THR A 140 3.74 35.43 -22.12
C THR A 140 4.08 36.04 -20.76
N ASP A 141 5.36 35.88 -20.36
CA ASP A 141 5.91 36.30 -19.06
C ASP A 141 5.01 35.90 -17.87
N LEU A 142 4.64 34.62 -17.80
CA LEU A 142 3.88 34.05 -16.69
C LEU A 142 4.78 34.02 -15.44
N ARG A 143 4.28 34.52 -14.31
CA ARG A 143 4.98 34.61 -13.03
C ARG A 143 4.05 34.20 -11.89
N ASN A 144 4.62 33.76 -10.76
CA ASN A 144 3.89 33.60 -9.52
C ASN A 144 4.52 34.39 -8.35
N SER A 145 3.81 34.47 -7.22
CA SER A 145 4.27 35.16 -6.01
C SER A 145 5.49 34.54 -5.31
N GLU A 146 5.94 33.35 -5.73
CA GLU A 146 7.14 32.68 -5.24
C GLU A 146 8.38 33.02 -6.08
N GLY A 147 8.23 33.82 -7.14
CA GLY A 147 9.31 34.27 -8.04
C GLY A 147 9.57 33.33 -9.23
N ILE A 148 8.81 32.25 -9.37
CA ILE A 148 8.91 31.32 -10.50
C ILE A 148 8.36 32.02 -11.75
N ALA A 149 9.09 31.96 -12.86
CA ALA A 149 8.75 32.67 -14.09
C ALA A 149 8.98 31.80 -15.35
N TYR A 150 8.01 31.83 -16.27
CA TYR A 150 8.05 31.17 -17.56
C TYR A 150 7.82 32.22 -18.67
N PRO A 151 8.85 32.56 -19.47
CA PRO A 151 8.72 33.56 -20.54
C PRO A 151 7.63 33.24 -21.58
N ARG A 152 7.38 31.95 -21.78
CA ARG A 152 6.18 31.41 -22.44
C ARG A 152 5.68 30.20 -21.64
N PHE A 153 4.37 30.01 -21.60
CA PHE A 153 3.74 28.84 -21.00
C PHE A 153 2.47 28.51 -21.79
N GLY A 154 2.04 27.24 -21.78
CA GLY A 154 0.83 26.78 -22.45
C GLY A 154 -0.02 25.90 -21.56
N LEU A 155 -1.32 25.83 -21.83
CA LEU A 155 -2.21 24.79 -21.31
C LEU A 155 -3.37 24.55 -22.27
N THR A 156 -3.96 23.36 -22.19
CA THR A 156 -5.13 22.99 -22.98
C THR A 156 -6.29 22.68 -22.04
N TYR A 157 -7.37 23.44 -22.16
CA TYR A 157 -8.63 23.13 -21.48
C TYR A 157 -9.58 22.48 -22.50
N ASN A 158 -10.26 21.38 -22.16
CA ASN A 158 -11.17 20.71 -23.09
C ASN A 158 -12.41 20.12 -22.42
N ARG A 159 -13.42 19.82 -23.27
CA ARG A 159 -14.58 19.01 -22.93
C ARG A 159 -14.90 18.03 -24.06
N GLN A 160 -15.35 16.85 -23.71
CA GLN A 160 -16.03 15.95 -24.62
C GLN A 160 -17.51 16.38 -24.66
N ARG A 161 -18.08 16.73 -25.82
CA ARG A 161 -19.42 17.37 -25.87
C ARG A 161 -20.56 16.48 -25.39
N ASP A 162 -20.33 15.17 -25.36
CA ASP A 162 -21.27 14.10 -25.00
C ASP A 162 -20.96 13.42 -23.65
N GLU A 163 -20.04 13.98 -22.84
CA GLU A 163 -19.71 13.48 -21.49
C GLU A 163 -19.70 14.64 -20.47
N PRO A 164 -20.04 14.42 -19.19
CA PRO A 164 -20.09 15.47 -18.16
C PRO A 164 -18.70 15.91 -17.64
N VAL A 165 -17.62 15.61 -18.38
CA VAL A 165 -16.25 15.81 -17.91
C VAL A 165 -15.64 17.09 -18.50
N LEU A 166 -15.23 17.98 -17.61
CA LEU A 166 -14.38 19.13 -17.91
C LEU A 166 -12.92 18.77 -17.58
N ARG A 167 -11.96 19.17 -18.42
CA ARG A 167 -10.56 18.77 -18.25
C ARG A 167 -9.58 19.90 -18.52
N LEU A 168 -8.57 20.00 -17.67
CA LEU A 168 -7.34 20.75 -17.90
C LEU A 168 -6.20 19.76 -18.16
N GLU A 169 -5.46 19.96 -19.24
CA GLU A 169 -4.35 19.12 -19.71
C GLU A 169 -3.06 19.94 -19.87
N LEU A 170 -1.93 19.32 -19.56
CA LEU A 170 -0.60 19.78 -19.97
C LEU A 170 0.03 18.68 -20.82
N PHE A 171 0.29 18.97 -22.10
CA PHE A 171 0.75 17.97 -23.06
C PHE A 171 1.92 18.51 -23.90
N PRO A 172 3.17 18.19 -23.54
CA PRO A 172 4.35 18.89 -24.05
C PRO A 172 4.72 18.55 -25.50
N SER A 173 4.09 17.56 -26.12
CA SER A 173 4.30 17.25 -27.54
C SER A 173 3.46 18.14 -28.47
N THR A 174 2.24 18.53 -28.08
CA THR A 174 1.35 19.37 -28.89
C THR A 174 1.56 20.86 -28.67
N ASP A 175 1.85 21.32 -27.45
CA ASP A 175 2.12 22.74 -27.18
C ASP A 175 3.62 23.09 -27.32
N PRO A 176 4.02 23.95 -28.28
CA PRO A 176 5.42 24.33 -28.47
C PRO A 176 6.06 25.05 -27.27
N ASN A 177 5.25 25.66 -26.40
CA ASN A 177 5.72 26.43 -25.23
C ASN A 177 6.02 25.52 -24.02
N LEU A 178 5.57 24.26 -24.05
CA LEU A 178 5.81 23.27 -23.01
C LEU A 178 6.94 22.27 -23.35
N ARG A 179 7.48 22.34 -24.57
CA ARG A 179 8.55 21.45 -25.05
C ARG A 179 9.83 21.62 -24.23
N GLY A 180 10.34 20.52 -23.69
CA GLY A 180 11.58 20.47 -22.92
C GLY A 180 11.44 20.71 -21.42
N ILE A 181 10.23 20.97 -20.91
CA ILE A 181 10.00 21.06 -19.46
C ILE A 181 9.93 19.64 -18.87
N ALA A 182 10.86 19.32 -17.98
CA ALA A 182 10.93 17.99 -17.36
C ALA A 182 9.71 17.69 -16.48
N GLY A 183 9.19 16.46 -16.57
CA GLY A 183 8.05 15.97 -15.78
C GLY A 183 6.67 16.34 -16.33
N MET A 184 6.55 17.10 -17.43
CA MET A 184 5.25 17.56 -17.95
C MET A 184 4.41 16.52 -18.71
N ALA A 185 4.80 15.26 -18.77
CA ALA A 185 3.99 14.23 -19.45
C ALA A 185 2.68 13.96 -18.69
N ASP A 186 1.58 13.87 -19.43
CA ASP A 186 0.32 13.25 -18.97
C ASP A 186 -0.27 13.79 -17.66
N VAL A 187 -0.18 15.12 -17.46
CA VAL A 187 -0.83 15.80 -16.34
C VAL A 187 -2.26 16.17 -16.71
N TYR A 188 -3.23 15.59 -15.99
CA TYR A 188 -4.65 15.79 -16.20
C TYR A 188 -5.32 16.22 -14.90
N LEU A 189 -6.13 17.29 -14.94
CA LEU A 189 -7.07 17.63 -13.88
C LEU A 189 -8.48 17.51 -14.47
N ASN A 190 -9.19 16.45 -14.12
CA ASN A 190 -10.56 16.17 -14.56
C ASN A 190 -11.56 16.59 -13.48
N ALA A 191 -12.69 17.16 -13.90
CA ALA A 191 -13.86 17.41 -13.08
C ALA A 191 -15.09 16.79 -13.74
N ASP A 192 -15.68 15.80 -13.08
CA ASP A 192 -17.00 15.27 -13.43
C ASP A 192 -18.08 16.19 -12.84
N THR A 193 -18.79 16.88 -13.74
CA THR A 193 -19.85 17.83 -13.41
C THR A 193 -21.19 17.19 -13.04
N ALA A 194 -21.36 15.88 -13.28
CA ALA A 194 -22.57 15.16 -12.89
C ALA A 194 -22.44 14.55 -11.49
N GLY A 195 -21.31 13.92 -11.18
CA GLY A 195 -21.01 13.38 -9.85
C GLY A 195 -20.42 14.40 -8.87
N GLY A 196 -19.94 15.55 -9.35
CA GLY A 196 -19.26 16.56 -8.53
C GLY A 196 -17.90 16.08 -8.00
N THR A 197 -17.20 15.24 -8.76
CA THR A 197 -15.94 14.60 -8.35
C THR A 197 -14.77 15.05 -9.20
N ALA A 198 -13.56 15.04 -8.61
CA ALA A 198 -12.32 15.36 -9.31
C ALA A 198 -11.42 14.12 -9.40
N ARG A 199 -10.74 13.97 -10.54
CA ARG A 199 -9.63 13.01 -10.72
C ARG A 199 -8.42 13.75 -11.24
N VAL A 200 -7.28 13.58 -10.59
CA VAL A 200 -6.04 14.26 -10.96
C VAL A 200 -4.91 13.25 -11.15
N ASP A 201 -4.28 13.31 -12.31
CA ASP A 201 -3.25 12.39 -12.80
C ASP A 201 -1.96 13.16 -13.16
N GLY A 202 -0.81 12.50 -13.10
CA GLY A 202 0.52 13.07 -13.42
C GLY A 202 1.07 14.12 -12.45
N ILE A 203 0.21 14.90 -11.79
CA ILE A 203 0.55 16.11 -11.04
C ILE A 203 1.58 15.90 -9.89
N ALA A 204 1.65 14.69 -9.34
CA ALA A 204 2.58 14.34 -8.26
C ALA A 204 4.02 14.11 -8.76
N GLY A 205 4.22 13.88 -10.06
CA GLY A 205 5.53 13.77 -10.70
C GLY A 205 6.15 15.11 -11.12
N LEU A 206 5.42 16.22 -10.99
CA LEU A 206 5.92 17.56 -11.30
C LEU A 206 6.92 18.05 -10.23
N PRO A 207 7.98 18.80 -10.64
CA PRO A 207 8.74 19.64 -9.71
C PRO A 207 7.82 20.53 -8.87
N ALA A 208 8.13 20.74 -7.60
CA ALA A 208 7.23 21.40 -6.65
C ALA A 208 6.84 22.82 -7.10
N GLU A 209 7.79 23.54 -7.68
CA GLU A 209 7.68 24.88 -8.25
C GLU A 209 6.64 24.92 -9.39
N LEU A 210 6.78 23.98 -10.33
CA LEU A 210 5.89 23.85 -11.47
C LEU A 210 4.51 23.36 -11.03
N ARG A 211 4.44 22.45 -10.05
CA ARG A 211 3.20 21.96 -9.46
C ARG A 211 2.39 23.10 -8.82
N SER A 212 3.04 23.97 -8.04
CA SER A 212 2.41 25.17 -7.46
C SER A 212 1.89 26.12 -8.54
N MET A 213 2.68 26.38 -9.60
CA MET A 213 2.25 27.18 -10.75
C MET A 213 1.00 26.60 -11.44
N VAL A 214 1.00 25.29 -11.73
CA VAL A 214 -0.10 24.59 -12.41
C VAL A 214 -1.38 24.59 -11.58
N LEU A 215 -1.29 24.33 -10.28
CA LEU A 215 -2.45 24.37 -9.37
C LEU A 215 -3.00 25.80 -9.23
N ALA A 216 -2.14 26.80 -9.11
CA ALA A 216 -2.55 28.20 -9.07
C ALA A 216 -3.25 28.63 -10.37
N LEU A 217 -2.70 28.26 -11.54
CA LEU A 217 -3.34 28.47 -12.85
C LEU A 217 -4.71 27.78 -12.94
N ALA A 218 -4.82 26.51 -12.53
CA ALA A 218 -6.08 25.77 -12.55
C ALA A 218 -7.15 26.47 -11.68
N ARG A 219 -6.79 26.90 -10.47
CA ARG A 219 -7.69 27.64 -9.57
C ARG A 219 -8.03 29.04 -10.07
N LYS A 220 -7.17 29.65 -10.90
CA LYS A 220 -7.35 30.99 -11.48
C LYS A 220 -7.77 31.01 -12.96
N LEU A 221 -8.09 29.86 -13.54
CA LEU A 221 -8.46 29.73 -14.94
C LEU A 221 -9.67 30.62 -15.36
N PRO A 222 -10.71 30.86 -14.52
CA PRO A 222 -11.78 31.81 -14.86
C PRO A 222 -11.28 33.24 -15.03
N ASP A 223 -10.43 33.70 -14.11
CA ASP A 223 -9.84 35.04 -14.13
C ASP A 223 -8.90 35.21 -15.33
N VAL A 224 -8.12 34.16 -15.66
CA VAL A 224 -7.29 34.10 -16.87
C VAL A 224 -8.13 34.25 -18.14
N VAL A 225 -9.22 33.49 -18.27
CA VAL A 225 -10.09 33.52 -19.45
C VAL A 225 -10.77 34.89 -19.60
N MET A 226 -11.23 35.48 -18.50
CA MET A 226 -11.80 36.83 -18.51
C MET A 226 -10.75 37.89 -18.85
N GLY A 227 -9.53 37.78 -18.31
CA GLY A 227 -8.41 38.70 -18.54
C GLY A 227 -7.64 38.51 -19.85
N ALA A 228 -7.92 37.47 -20.64
CA ALA A 228 -7.11 37.13 -21.82
C ALA A 228 -7.10 38.24 -22.89
N THR A 229 -5.90 38.71 -23.23
CA THR A 229 -5.65 39.76 -24.23
C THR A 229 -6.12 39.42 -25.65
N GLN A 230 -6.20 38.13 -26.00
CA GLN A 230 -6.75 37.65 -27.27
C GLN A 230 -7.65 36.43 -27.03
N PHE A 231 -8.74 36.34 -27.78
CA PHE A 231 -9.66 35.21 -27.77
C PHE A 231 -10.15 34.99 -29.20
N THR A 232 -9.98 33.77 -29.72
CA THR A 232 -10.31 33.42 -31.11
C THR A 232 -11.02 32.06 -31.16
N THR A 233 -11.95 31.92 -32.09
CA THR A 233 -12.71 30.69 -32.35
C THR A 233 -12.45 30.25 -33.80
N GLN A 234 -12.14 28.97 -34.02
CA GLN A 234 -11.95 28.45 -35.37
C GLN A 234 -13.31 28.24 -36.09
N PRO A 235 -13.42 28.58 -37.38
CA PRO A 235 -14.65 28.37 -38.16
C PRO A 235 -14.88 26.88 -38.48
N GLY A 236 -16.13 26.52 -38.80
CA GLY A 236 -16.49 25.17 -39.27
C GLY A 236 -16.98 24.18 -38.18
N ALA A 237 -17.14 24.64 -36.95
CA ALA A 237 -17.66 23.83 -35.85
C ALA A 237 -19.09 23.31 -36.08
N SER A 238 -19.41 22.16 -35.46
CA SER A 238 -20.69 21.44 -35.54
C SER A 238 -21.86 22.19 -34.90
N SER A 239 -21.51 23.04 -33.94
CA SER A 239 -22.37 23.70 -32.97
C SER A 239 -21.56 24.84 -32.36
N PRO A 240 -22.18 25.81 -31.64
CA PRO A 240 -21.44 26.91 -31.02
C PRO A 240 -20.23 26.41 -30.22
N LEU A 241 -19.08 27.04 -30.48
CA LEU A 241 -17.90 26.92 -29.62
C LEU A 241 -18.08 27.80 -28.39
N TRP A 242 -17.32 27.50 -27.34
CA TRP A 242 -17.15 28.37 -26.18
C TRP A 242 -16.79 29.79 -26.61
N ASP A 243 -17.63 30.75 -26.19
CA ASP A 243 -17.23 32.14 -26.06
C ASP A 243 -16.47 32.37 -24.74
N ARG A 244 -16.00 33.61 -24.52
CA ARG A 244 -15.23 33.94 -23.30
C ARG A 244 -16.02 33.70 -22.01
N ALA A 245 -17.31 34.01 -22.00
CA ALA A 245 -18.14 33.92 -20.79
C ALA A 245 -18.45 32.46 -20.43
N SER A 246 -18.83 31.65 -21.43
CA SER A 246 -19.10 30.22 -21.27
C SER A 246 -17.84 29.41 -20.99
N LEU A 247 -16.68 29.78 -21.54
CA LEU A 247 -15.39 29.19 -21.15
C LEU A 247 -15.04 29.53 -19.70
N ALA A 248 -15.15 30.80 -19.29
CA ALA A 248 -14.86 31.23 -17.91
C ALA A 248 -15.80 30.57 -16.90
N ALA A 249 -17.09 30.45 -17.21
CA ALA A 249 -18.06 29.72 -16.39
C ALA A 249 -17.72 28.21 -16.30
N SER A 250 -17.34 27.59 -17.42
CA SER A 250 -16.92 26.18 -17.44
C SER A 250 -15.67 25.97 -16.57
N ALA A 251 -14.65 26.83 -16.73
CA ALA A 251 -13.45 26.83 -15.90
C ALA A 251 -13.77 27.09 -14.42
N GLY A 252 -14.83 27.86 -14.11
CA GLY A 252 -15.29 28.12 -12.75
C GLY A 252 -15.86 26.87 -12.09
N THR A 253 -16.69 26.11 -12.81
CA THR A 253 -17.21 24.80 -12.38
C THR A 253 -16.10 23.76 -12.22
N HIS A 254 -15.12 23.75 -13.13
CA HIS A 254 -13.95 22.87 -13.02
C HIS A 254 -13.11 23.21 -11.77
N ALA A 255 -12.76 24.49 -11.57
CA ALA A 255 -12.02 24.92 -10.40
C ALA A 255 -12.77 24.69 -9.08
N SER A 256 -14.09 24.86 -9.05
CA SER A 256 -14.87 24.60 -7.83
C SER A 256 -14.92 23.10 -7.49
N ILE A 257 -15.03 22.21 -8.48
CA ILE A 257 -15.00 20.75 -8.25
C ILE A 257 -13.58 20.29 -7.85
N VAL A 258 -12.54 20.75 -8.55
CA VAL A 258 -11.14 20.35 -8.28
C VAL A 258 -10.62 20.85 -6.92
N PHE A 259 -11.05 22.02 -6.46
CA PHE A 259 -10.55 22.66 -5.23
C PHE A 259 -11.57 22.72 -4.07
N SER A 260 -12.63 21.89 -4.10
CA SER A 260 -13.53 21.71 -2.94
C SER A 260 -13.47 20.30 -2.37
N VAL A 261 -13.90 20.17 -1.10
CA VAL A 261 -14.24 18.87 -0.51
C VAL A 261 -15.68 18.58 -0.91
N PRO A 262 -16.00 17.46 -1.60
CA PRO A 262 -17.36 17.14 -2.00
C PRO A 262 -18.33 17.09 -0.82
N GLN A 263 -19.63 17.15 -1.10
CA GLN A 263 -20.70 17.17 -0.09
C GLN A 263 -21.75 16.07 -0.39
N PRO A 264 -21.37 14.78 -0.35
CA PRO A 264 -22.28 13.69 -0.69
C PRO A 264 -23.35 13.51 0.40
N THR A 265 -24.50 12.95 0.01
CA THR A 265 -25.60 12.65 0.93
C THR A 265 -25.87 11.15 0.98
N HIS A 266 -25.94 10.61 2.20
CA HIS A 266 -26.13 9.18 2.45
C HIS A 266 -27.38 8.98 3.33
N PRO A 267 -28.56 8.72 2.73
CA PRO A 267 -29.80 8.57 3.49
C PRO A 267 -29.77 7.32 4.41
N PRO A 268 -30.41 7.36 5.58
CA PRO A 268 -30.45 6.24 6.51
C PRO A 268 -31.05 4.95 5.91
N ILE A 269 -30.35 3.83 6.13
CA ILE A 269 -30.81 2.49 5.73
C ILE A 269 -31.44 1.84 6.96
N VAL A 270 -32.78 1.85 7.07
CA VAL A 270 -33.51 1.32 8.24
C VAL A 270 -33.60 -0.21 8.22
N ALA A 271 -33.87 -0.78 7.05
CA ALA A 271 -33.94 -2.23 6.83
C ALA A 271 -32.71 -2.74 6.08
N LEU A 272 -32.23 -3.93 6.43
CA LEU A 272 -31.18 -4.66 5.73
C LEU A 272 -31.69 -6.04 5.32
N THR A 273 -31.82 -6.26 4.01
CA THR A 273 -32.47 -7.42 3.40
C THR A 273 -31.42 -8.29 2.72
N CYS A 274 -31.17 -9.47 3.28
CA CYS A 274 -30.12 -10.38 2.82
C CYS A 274 -30.69 -11.69 2.25
N SER A 275 -30.01 -12.26 1.26
CA SER A 275 -30.33 -13.55 0.65
C SER A 275 -29.02 -14.28 0.34
N GLY A 276 -28.80 -15.42 0.99
CA GLY A 276 -27.52 -16.13 0.92
C GLY A 276 -26.34 -15.24 1.33
N THR A 277 -25.41 -15.00 0.40
CA THR A 277 -24.17 -14.26 0.65
C THR A 277 -24.26 -12.75 0.42
N GLU A 278 -25.39 -12.21 -0.03
CA GLU A 278 -25.55 -10.81 -0.45
C GLU A 278 -26.69 -10.10 0.27
N CYS A 279 -26.66 -8.77 0.31
CA CYS A 279 -27.77 -7.94 0.81
C CYS A 279 -28.07 -6.79 -0.15
N MET A 280 -29.35 -6.48 -0.37
CA MET A 280 -29.78 -5.50 -1.39
C MET A 280 -29.19 -4.11 -1.15
N GLU A 281 -29.05 -3.72 0.11
CA GLU A 281 -28.63 -2.39 0.54
C GLU A 281 -27.08 -2.28 0.67
N GLN A 282 -26.34 -3.36 0.45
CA GLN A 282 -24.88 -3.47 0.68
C GLN A 282 -24.07 -2.37 -0.04
N GLN A 283 -24.41 -2.03 -1.29
CA GLN A 283 -23.69 -0.99 -2.03
C GLN A 283 -23.94 0.42 -1.45
N ALA A 284 -25.16 0.70 -0.97
CA ALA A 284 -25.48 1.98 -0.35
C ALA A 284 -24.86 2.10 1.05
N LEU A 285 -24.86 1.01 1.81
CA LEU A 285 -24.20 0.90 3.11
C LEU A 285 -22.67 1.05 2.97
N GLY A 286 -22.08 0.47 1.92
CA GLY A 286 -20.67 0.65 1.56
C GLY A 286 -20.32 2.12 1.29
N ARG A 287 -21.12 2.83 0.48
CA ARG A 287 -20.91 4.27 0.25
C ARG A 287 -20.94 5.10 1.53
N PHE A 288 -21.86 4.81 2.45
CA PHE A 288 -21.91 5.48 3.76
C PHE A 288 -20.67 5.19 4.62
N ARG A 289 -20.26 3.92 4.72
CA ARG A 289 -19.01 3.50 5.40
C ARG A 289 -17.79 4.23 4.85
N ASP A 290 -17.66 4.27 3.52
CA ASP A 290 -16.49 4.83 2.84
C ASP A 290 -16.44 6.36 2.94
N PHE A 291 -17.60 7.03 2.91
CA PHE A 291 -17.74 8.44 3.30
C PHE A 291 -17.27 8.66 4.73
N MET A 292 -17.83 7.95 5.72
CA MET A 292 -17.49 8.14 7.14
C MET A 292 -15.99 7.91 7.39
N SER A 293 -15.42 6.83 6.84
CA SER A 293 -13.98 6.52 6.91
C SER A 293 -13.11 7.64 6.32
N SER A 294 -13.42 8.10 5.11
CA SER A 294 -12.57 9.06 4.38
C SER A 294 -12.69 10.47 4.95
N TYR A 295 -13.90 10.93 5.26
CA TYR A 295 -14.15 12.25 5.83
C TYR A 295 -13.71 12.29 7.31
N GLY A 296 -13.79 11.16 8.03
CA GLY A 296 -13.20 11.01 9.35
C GLY A 296 -11.67 11.12 9.34
N SER A 297 -11.02 10.61 8.29
CA SER A 297 -9.57 10.74 8.07
C SER A 297 -9.16 12.17 7.73
N ASP A 298 -9.95 12.86 6.89
CA ASP A 298 -9.73 14.27 6.58
C ASP A 298 -9.90 15.13 7.84
N PHE A 299 -11.00 14.95 8.60
CA PHE A 299 -11.19 15.62 9.89
C PHE A 299 -10.05 15.35 10.89
N LEU A 300 -9.52 14.12 10.95
CA LEU A 300 -8.35 13.79 11.76
C LEU A 300 -7.15 14.67 11.38
N ALA A 301 -6.83 14.80 10.10
CA ALA A 301 -5.69 15.58 9.62
C ALA A 301 -5.90 17.10 9.64
N THR A 302 -7.07 17.60 9.23
CA THR A 302 -7.33 19.02 8.97
C THR A 302 -8.06 19.74 10.09
N GLY A 303 -8.80 19.01 10.95
CA GLY A 303 -9.67 19.60 11.97
C GLY A 303 -10.81 20.45 11.39
N ASN A 304 -11.14 20.29 10.10
CA ASN A 304 -12.05 21.18 9.38
C ASN A 304 -13.49 21.11 9.96
N PRO A 305 -14.03 22.22 10.52
CA PRO A 305 -15.34 22.22 11.16
C PRO A 305 -16.51 22.09 10.18
N ALA A 306 -16.30 22.19 8.86
CA ALA A 306 -17.30 21.84 7.86
C ALA A 306 -17.38 20.32 7.61
N ILE A 307 -16.26 19.61 7.75
CA ILE A 307 -16.22 18.14 7.66
C ILE A 307 -16.79 17.53 8.95
N ALA A 308 -16.42 18.07 10.11
CA ALA A 308 -16.99 17.67 11.40
C ALA A 308 -18.53 17.76 11.43
N ARG A 309 -19.11 18.85 10.87
CA ARG A 309 -20.57 19.00 10.73
C ARG A 309 -21.19 17.94 9.81
N GLN A 310 -20.66 17.73 8.60
CA GLN A 310 -21.17 16.70 7.69
C GLN A 310 -21.19 15.29 8.32
N LEU A 311 -20.11 14.93 9.05
CA LEU A 311 -20.03 13.65 9.76
C LEU A 311 -21.07 13.56 10.88
N LEU A 312 -21.21 14.62 11.68
CA LEU A 312 -22.17 14.68 12.78
C LEU A 312 -23.63 14.63 12.30
N ASP A 313 -23.96 15.35 11.24
CA ASP A 313 -25.32 15.42 10.70
C ASP A 313 -25.74 14.10 10.03
N HIS A 314 -24.81 13.38 9.40
CA HIS A 314 -25.04 12.00 8.95
C HIS A 314 -25.24 11.03 10.13
N LEU A 315 -24.39 11.08 11.16
CA LEU A 315 -24.55 10.23 12.37
C LEU A 315 -25.87 10.51 13.09
N ARG A 316 -26.24 11.78 13.27
CA ARG A 316 -27.55 12.22 13.79
C ARG A 316 -28.70 11.63 12.96
N SER A 317 -28.63 11.76 11.64
CA SER A 317 -29.68 11.28 10.72
C SER A 317 -29.85 9.76 10.79
N TRP A 318 -28.76 9.00 10.78
CA TRP A 318 -28.78 7.54 10.86
C TRP A 318 -29.26 7.03 12.22
N ALA A 319 -28.81 7.65 13.32
CA ALA A 319 -29.25 7.30 14.66
C ALA A 319 -30.73 7.69 14.92
N ALA A 320 -31.17 8.86 14.47
CA ALA A 320 -32.57 9.33 14.62
C ALA A 320 -33.58 8.51 13.77
N ALA A 321 -33.14 7.95 12.64
CA ALA A 321 -33.94 7.03 11.83
C ALA A 321 -33.88 5.57 12.32
N ASP A 322 -33.16 5.31 13.42
CA ASP A 322 -32.87 3.96 13.93
C ASP A 322 -32.32 3.02 12.84
N ALA A 323 -31.34 3.50 12.07
CA ALA A 323 -30.77 2.78 10.94
C ALA A 323 -30.26 1.38 11.32
N LEU A 324 -30.42 0.41 10.41
CA LEU A 324 -30.11 -1.02 10.58
C LEU A 324 -30.80 -1.60 11.82
N SER A 325 -32.13 -1.43 11.91
CA SER A 325 -32.99 -1.98 12.98
C SER A 325 -33.95 -3.06 12.50
N ALA A 326 -34.32 -3.05 11.22
CA ALA A 326 -35.22 -4.03 10.62
C ALA A 326 -34.44 -5.07 9.78
N PHE A 327 -34.70 -6.35 10.04
CA PHE A 327 -34.06 -7.46 9.35
C PHE A 327 -35.16 -8.44 8.89
N PRO A 328 -35.62 -8.37 7.63
CA PRO A 328 -36.73 -9.20 7.17
C PRO A 328 -36.45 -10.70 7.36
N GLY A 329 -37.37 -11.40 8.03
CA GLY A 329 -37.24 -12.82 8.38
C GLY A 329 -36.42 -13.14 9.64
N ILE A 330 -35.79 -12.15 10.29
CA ILE A 330 -34.91 -12.33 11.45
C ILE A 330 -35.56 -11.73 12.70
N VAL A 331 -35.52 -12.46 13.83
CA VAL A 331 -36.00 -11.99 15.13
C VAL A 331 -34.80 -11.62 16.00
N VAL A 332 -34.62 -10.34 16.29
CA VAL A 332 -33.45 -9.86 17.07
C VAL A 332 -33.43 -10.54 18.45
N GLY A 333 -32.34 -11.26 18.73
CA GLY A 333 -32.15 -12.02 19.97
C GLY A 333 -32.67 -13.46 19.97
N GLN A 334 -33.33 -13.93 18.91
CA GLN A 334 -33.74 -15.34 18.80
C GLN A 334 -32.51 -16.23 18.49
N PRO A 335 -32.30 -17.34 19.23
CA PRO A 335 -31.27 -18.31 18.90
C PRO A 335 -31.71 -19.24 17.75
N ASN A 336 -30.74 -19.83 17.07
CA ASN A 336 -30.88 -20.82 15.99
C ASN A 336 -31.55 -20.26 14.72
N GLN A 337 -31.15 -19.05 14.31
CA GLN A 337 -31.60 -18.39 13.08
C GLN A 337 -30.42 -18.03 12.17
N GLU A 338 -30.67 -17.91 10.87
CA GLU A 338 -29.65 -17.56 9.87
C GLU A 338 -29.45 -16.05 9.75
N ASP A 339 -28.93 -15.42 10.81
CA ASP A 339 -28.68 -13.96 10.89
C ASP A 339 -27.22 -13.56 10.64
N PHE A 340 -26.37 -14.51 10.24
CA PHE A 340 -24.93 -14.29 10.06
C PHE A 340 -24.61 -13.17 9.08
N ARG A 341 -25.29 -13.10 7.91
CA ARG A 341 -24.96 -12.11 6.89
C ARG A 341 -25.28 -10.70 7.36
N GLN A 342 -26.43 -10.51 8.00
CA GLN A 342 -26.89 -9.24 8.57
C GLN A 342 -25.89 -8.76 9.64
N LYS A 343 -25.44 -9.65 10.53
CA LYS A 343 -24.41 -9.34 11.53
C LYS A 343 -23.07 -8.99 10.89
N TYR A 344 -22.61 -9.78 9.92
CA TYR A 344 -21.35 -9.56 9.20
C TYR A 344 -21.32 -8.20 8.48
N GLU A 345 -22.40 -7.80 7.80
CA GLU A 345 -22.48 -6.49 7.13
C GLU A 345 -22.43 -5.32 8.11
N ILE A 346 -23.01 -5.47 9.30
CA ILE A 346 -22.94 -4.47 10.38
C ILE A 346 -21.51 -4.39 10.93
N LEU A 347 -20.86 -5.52 11.20
CA LEU A 347 -19.45 -5.56 11.63
C LEU A 347 -18.54 -4.90 10.58
N TRP A 348 -18.66 -5.34 9.32
CA TRP A 348 -17.89 -4.86 8.18
C TRP A 348 -18.12 -3.37 7.93
N SER A 349 -19.35 -2.88 8.03
CA SER A 349 -19.69 -1.51 7.62
C SER A 349 -19.62 -0.49 8.74
N MET A 350 -19.93 -0.86 9.99
CA MET A 350 -20.01 0.09 11.10
C MET A 350 -18.68 0.26 11.84
N LEU A 351 -17.67 -0.61 11.66
CA LEU A 351 -16.40 -0.47 12.38
C LEU A 351 -15.65 0.83 12.03
N PRO A 352 -15.59 1.30 10.76
CA PRO A 352 -15.04 2.62 10.42
C PRO A 352 -15.93 3.79 10.86
N VAL A 353 -17.25 3.57 10.92
CA VAL A 353 -18.21 4.57 11.41
C VAL A 353 -18.01 4.79 12.91
N LEU A 354 -17.76 3.71 13.68
CA LEU A 354 -17.39 3.76 15.09
C LEU A 354 -16.00 4.39 15.30
N GLN A 355 -15.00 4.03 14.50
CA GLN A 355 -13.69 4.68 14.55
C GLN A 355 -13.81 6.19 14.30
N THR A 356 -14.64 6.61 13.33
CA THR A 356 -14.91 8.02 13.06
C THR A 356 -15.69 8.71 14.18
N TRP A 357 -16.70 8.03 14.75
CA TRP A 357 -17.42 8.54 15.92
C TRP A 357 -16.49 8.74 17.11
N SER A 358 -15.55 7.83 17.38
CA SER A 358 -14.59 7.97 18.49
C SER A 358 -13.73 9.24 18.39
N MET A 359 -13.35 9.64 17.18
CA MET A 359 -12.60 10.87 16.91
C MET A 359 -13.47 12.13 17.04
N LEU A 360 -14.75 12.04 16.68
CA LEU A 360 -15.67 13.18 16.63
C LEU A 360 -16.44 13.41 17.95
N ARG A 361 -16.71 12.36 18.73
CA ARG A 361 -17.60 12.37 19.92
C ARG A 361 -17.25 13.44 20.96
N HIS A 362 -15.98 13.83 21.04
CA HIS A 362 -15.45 14.82 21.98
C HIS A 362 -15.21 16.21 21.36
N ASP A 363 -15.51 16.40 20.07
CA ASP A 363 -15.43 17.70 19.40
C ASP A 363 -16.46 18.71 19.97
N PRO A 364 -16.12 20.02 20.06
CA PRO A 364 -17.04 21.06 20.57
C PRO A 364 -18.39 21.17 19.83
N LEU A 365 -18.50 20.68 18.60
CA LEU A 365 -19.75 20.68 17.83
C LEU A 365 -20.76 19.62 18.30
N VAL A 366 -20.32 18.62 19.07
CA VAL A 366 -21.15 17.48 19.51
C VAL A 366 -21.83 17.79 20.85
N MET A 367 -23.15 17.95 20.83
CA MET A 367 -23.95 18.21 22.03
C MET A 367 -24.13 16.94 22.87
N PRO A 368 -24.40 17.04 24.19
CA PRO A 368 -24.68 15.87 25.03
C PRO A 368 -25.86 15.02 24.53
N THR A 369 -26.86 15.64 23.92
CA THR A 369 -28.00 14.96 23.27
C THR A 369 -27.58 14.14 22.05
N ASP A 370 -26.62 14.61 21.26
CA ASP A 370 -26.08 13.87 20.12
C ASP A 370 -25.37 12.62 20.60
N ARG A 371 -24.58 12.72 21.68
CA ARG A 371 -23.90 11.57 22.30
C ARG A 371 -24.91 10.51 22.75
N VAL A 372 -25.93 10.90 23.51
CA VAL A 372 -26.97 9.96 23.98
C VAL A 372 -27.73 9.29 22.82
N LEU A 373 -27.97 10.02 21.72
CA LEU A 373 -28.63 9.48 20.53
C LEU A 373 -27.73 8.49 19.78
N ILE A 374 -26.50 8.89 19.46
CA ILE A 374 -25.56 8.11 18.62
C ILE A 374 -24.99 6.94 19.42
N ASP A 375 -24.70 7.10 20.71
CA ASP A 375 -24.20 6.00 21.56
C ASP A 375 -25.28 4.92 21.74
N ARG A 376 -26.56 5.28 21.95
CA ARG A 376 -27.69 4.32 21.99
C ARG A 376 -27.83 3.54 20.69
N TRP A 377 -27.62 4.20 19.55
CA TRP A 377 -27.66 3.57 18.24
C TRP A 377 -26.53 2.53 18.10
N PHE A 378 -25.30 2.88 18.50
CA PHE A 378 -24.20 1.92 18.55
C PHE A 378 -24.40 0.77 19.55
N ASP A 379 -24.94 1.03 20.75
CA ASP A 379 -25.29 -0.02 21.72
C ASP A 379 -26.16 -1.11 21.07
N ARG A 380 -27.21 -0.69 20.35
CA ARG A 380 -28.12 -1.60 19.64
C ARG A 380 -27.41 -2.38 18.52
N LEU A 381 -26.58 -1.71 17.72
CA LEU A 381 -25.85 -2.36 16.61
C LEU A 381 -24.82 -3.37 17.11
N VAL A 382 -24.05 -3.02 18.13
CA VAL A 382 -23.00 -3.86 18.71
C VAL A 382 -23.62 -5.05 19.45
N ALA A 383 -24.71 -4.86 20.20
CA ALA A 383 -25.41 -5.94 20.89
C ALA A 383 -26.04 -6.97 19.93
N PHE A 384 -26.46 -6.57 18.73
CA PHE A 384 -26.94 -7.51 17.70
C PHE A 384 -25.79 -8.17 16.91
N SER A 385 -24.78 -7.39 16.51
CA SER A 385 -23.75 -7.86 15.57
C SER A 385 -22.58 -8.63 16.19
N THR A 386 -22.30 -8.44 17.49
CA THR A 386 -21.14 -9.08 18.14
C THR A 386 -21.46 -10.43 18.79
N GLU A 387 -20.42 -11.22 19.11
CA GLU A 387 -20.60 -12.56 19.68
C GLU A 387 -21.29 -12.52 21.06
N PRO A 388 -22.40 -13.26 21.27
CA PRO A 388 -22.89 -13.51 22.63
C PRO A 388 -21.89 -14.39 23.39
N PRO A 389 -21.93 -14.43 24.74
CA PRO A 389 -21.18 -15.42 25.52
C PRO A 389 -21.57 -16.84 25.08
N GLY A 390 -20.65 -17.53 24.40
CA GLY A 390 -20.91 -18.80 23.70
C GLY A 390 -20.58 -18.79 22.20
N GLY A 391 -20.42 -17.63 21.58
CA GLY A 391 -19.97 -17.45 20.19
C GLY A 391 -21.09 -17.26 19.16
N ILE A 392 -20.70 -16.87 17.95
CA ILE A 392 -21.57 -16.91 16.75
C ILE A 392 -21.90 -18.38 16.41
N GLN A 393 -23.17 -18.64 16.10
CA GLN A 393 -23.67 -19.97 15.74
C GLN A 393 -23.07 -20.48 14.41
N ASN A 394 -23.29 -21.75 14.08
CA ASN A 394 -22.77 -22.43 12.90
C ASN A 394 -21.22 -22.55 12.82
N GLY A 395 -20.50 -22.32 13.92
CA GLY A 395 -19.06 -22.61 14.02
C GLY A 395 -18.14 -21.55 13.41
N GLU A 396 -18.64 -20.32 13.21
CA GLU A 396 -17.85 -19.15 12.79
C GLU A 396 -16.95 -18.59 13.91
N ALA A 397 -17.43 -18.64 15.16
CA ALA A 397 -16.84 -17.98 16.32
C ALA A 397 -15.31 -18.18 16.56
N PRO A 398 -14.71 -19.37 16.31
CA PRO A 398 -13.29 -19.57 16.53
C PRO A 398 -12.38 -18.93 15.47
N PHE A 399 -12.92 -18.31 14.41
CA PHE A 399 -12.19 -17.98 13.17
C PHE A 399 -12.33 -16.51 12.79
N ASN A 400 -11.73 -16.08 11.67
CA ASN A 400 -11.51 -14.65 11.34
C ASN A 400 -12.72 -13.73 11.61
N THR A 401 -13.95 -14.16 11.30
CA THR A 401 -15.22 -13.44 11.56
C THR A 401 -15.48 -13.20 13.06
N GLY A 402 -15.19 -14.17 13.92
CA GLY A 402 -15.23 -14.02 15.38
C GLY A 402 -14.14 -13.09 15.93
N TYR A 403 -12.99 -12.95 15.27
CA TYR A 403 -11.97 -11.95 15.65
C TYR A 403 -12.41 -10.53 15.25
N LEU A 404 -13.00 -10.33 14.07
CA LEU A 404 -13.64 -9.05 13.70
C LEU A 404 -14.73 -8.65 14.72
N SER A 405 -15.60 -9.61 15.04
CA SER A 405 -16.67 -9.44 16.02
C SER A 405 -16.15 -9.05 17.42
N ARG A 406 -15.04 -9.66 17.85
CA ARG A 406 -14.33 -9.27 19.09
C ARG A 406 -13.67 -7.90 19.01
N GLY A 407 -13.10 -7.53 17.87
CA GLY A 407 -12.58 -6.18 17.61
C GLY A 407 -13.66 -5.12 17.77
N MET A 408 -14.84 -5.32 17.16
CA MET A 408 -16.00 -4.43 17.32
C MET A 408 -16.43 -4.32 18.79
N LYS A 409 -16.58 -5.44 19.50
CA LYS A 409 -16.99 -5.42 20.92
C LYS A 409 -15.95 -4.71 21.80
N MET A 410 -14.66 -4.95 21.58
CA MET A 410 -13.58 -4.27 22.30
C MET A 410 -13.57 -2.76 22.00
N ALA A 411 -13.74 -2.36 20.73
CA ALA A 411 -13.84 -0.96 20.35
C ALA A 411 -15.01 -0.26 21.05
N TRP A 412 -16.20 -0.86 21.04
CA TRP A 412 -17.36 -0.26 21.72
C TRP A 412 -17.17 -0.21 23.25
N GLY A 413 -16.59 -1.25 23.83
CA GLY A 413 -16.24 -1.29 25.25
C GLY A 413 -15.28 -0.17 25.65
N ILE A 414 -14.30 0.18 24.81
CA ILE A 414 -13.40 1.33 25.06
C ILE A 414 -14.15 2.67 25.03
N VAL A 415 -15.21 2.82 24.21
CA VAL A 415 -16.04 4.04 24.21
C VAL A 415 -16.94 4.12 25.46
N GLN A 416 -17.51 2.99 25.89
CA GLN A 416 -18.42 2.91 27.04
C GLN A 416 -17.72 2.73 28.41
N GLY A 417 -16.41 2.45 28.43
CA GLY A 417 -15.68 2.15 29.66
C GLY A 417 -15.81 0.70 30.15
N ASP A 418 -16.31 -0.23 29.33
CA ASP A 418 -16.40 -1.64 29.68
C ASP A 418 -15.02 -2.32 29.67
N ARG A 419 -14.52 -2.60 30.87
CA ARG A 419 -13.29 -3.37 31.08
C ARG A 419 -13.39 -4.83 30.62
N LEU A 420 -14.59 -5.44 30.61
CA LEU A 420 -14.77 -6.84 30.24
C LEU A 420 -14.50 -7.01 28.75
N ALA A 421 -15.08 -6.16 27.89
CA ALA A 421 -14.79 -6.16 26.45
C ALA A 421 -13.29 -5.99 26.12
N VAL A 422 -12.52 -5.24 26.92
CA VAL A 422 -11.05 -5.14 26.79
C VAL A 422 -10.34 -6.43 27.21
N ALA A 423 -10.69 -7.00 28.36
CA ALA A 423 -10.12 -8.26 28.85
C ALA A 423 -10.38 -9.42 27.88
N GLU A 424 -11.61 -9.56 27.40
CA GLU A 424 -12.02 -10.55 26.42
C GLU A 424 -11.43 -10.30 25.01
N GLY A 425 -11.05 -9.07 24.69
CA GLY A 425 -10.31 -8.75 23.46
C GLY A 425 -8.88 -9.29 23.51
N MET A 426 -8.19 -9.05 24.64
CA MET A 426 -6.86 -9.59 24.90
C MET A 426 -6.85 -11.12 24.99
N GLU A 427 -7.89 -11.72 25.57
CA GLU A 427 -8.12 -13.17 25.55
C GLU A 427 -8.20 -13.71 24.12
N LYS A 428 -8.95 -13.04 23.23
CA LYS A 428 -9.06 -13.46 21.83
C LYS A 428 -7.70 -13.45 21.11
N VAL A 429 -6.77 -12.54 21.45
CA VAL A 429 -5.39 -12.60 20.91
C VAL A 429 -4.67 -13.87 21.35
N VAL A 430 -4.74 -14.23 22.65
CA VAL A 430 -4.15 -15.47 23.17
C VAL A 430 -4.75 -16.71 22.52
N MET A 431 -6.07 -16.75 22.32
CA MET A 431 -6.75 -17.81 21.58
C MET A 431 -6.20 -17.96 20.16
N GLY A 432 -5.96 -16.84 19.46
CA GLY A 432 -5.35 -16.84 18.13
C GLY A 432 -3.93 -17.39 18.12
N LEU A 433 -3.09 -16.99 19.07
CA LEU A 433 -1.71 -17.50 19.16
C LEU A 433 -1.68 -19.01 19.48
N HIS A 434 -2.60 -19.53 20.29
CA HIS A 434 -2.76 -20.98 20.48
C HIS A 434 -3.28 -21.69 19.20
N GLN A 435 -4.25 -21.10 18.49
CA GLN A 435 -4.82 -21.66 17.25
C GLN A 435 -3.80 -21.78 16.10
N MET A 436 -2.81 -20.89 16.08
CA MET A 436 -1.75 -20.83 15.06
C MET A 436 -0.77 -22.01 15.15
N ARG A 437 -0.34 -22.53 14.00
CA ARG A 437 0.72 -23.53 13.88
C ARG A 437 2.10 -22.91 14.13
N ALA A 438 3.11 -23.75 14.37
CA ALA A 438 4.48 -23.33 14.65
C ALA A 438 5.16 -22.55 13.50
N ASP A 439 4.69 -22.71 12.26
CA ASP A 439 5.17 -21.96 11.09
C ASP A 439 4.54 -20.56 10.95
N GLY A 440 3.46 -20.27 11.70
CA GLY A 440 2.68 -19.03 11.62
C GLY A 440 1.36 -19.15 10.83
N SER A 441 1.00 -20.32 10.34
CA SER A 441 -0.25 -20.54 9.59
C SER A 441 -1.47 -20.74 10.52
N PHE A 442 -2.61 -20.13 10.17
CA PHE A 442 -3.90 -20.36 10.83
C PHE A 442 -4.67 -21.50 10.15
N PRO A 443 -4.93 -22.65 10.80
CA PRO A 443 -5.28 -23.89 10.09
C PRO A 443 -6.54 -23.84 9.21
N ARG A 444 -7.65 -23.24 9.66
CA ARG A 444 -8.85 -23.03 8.81
C ARG A 444 -8.53 -22.13 7.62
N GLU A 445 -7.73 -21.10 7.82
CA GLU A 445 -7.61 -19.98 6.89
C GLU A 445 -6.63 -20.27 5.75
N VAL A 446 -5.54 -20.99 6.02
CA VAL A 446 -4.69 -21.53 4.94
C VAL A 446 -5.30 -22.72 4.19
N ALA A 447 -6.39 -23.30 4.70
CA ALA A 447 -7.13 -24.38 4.04
C ALA A 447 -8.18 -23.89 3.02
N ARG A 448 -8.35 -22.58 2.84
CA ARG A 448 -9.41 -21.95 2.00
C ARG A 448 -9.12 -21.96 0.49
N GLY A 449 -8.45 -23.01 0.01
CA GLY A 449 -8.08 -23.22 -1.39
C GLY A 449 -7.42 -21.99 -2.02
N ALA A 450 -7.94 -21.54 -3.17
CA ALA A 450 -7.40 -20.38 -3.89
C ALA A 450 -7.44 -19.05 -3.12
N CYS A 451 -8.19 -18.97 -2.03
CA CYS A 451 -8.27 -17.78 -1.16
C CYS A 451 -7.51 -17.93 0.17
N ALA A 452 -6.65 -18.95 0.30
CA ALA A 452 -5.87 -19.23 1.51
C ALA A 452 -5.02 -18.05 1.98
N TYR A 453 -4.27 -17.40 1.08
CA TYR A 453 -3.48 -16.21 1.42
C TYR A 453 -4.37 -15.07 1.94
N ARG A 454 -5.47 -14.75 1.24
CA ARG A 454 -6.40 -13.70 1.64
C ARG A 454 -6.99 -13.94 3.03
N TYR A 455 -7.40 -15.17 3.36
CA TYR A 455 -7.97 -15.44 4.69
C TYR A 455 -6.93 -15.46 5.82
N GLN A 456 -5.69 -15.89 5.55
CA GLN A 456 -4.56 -15.69 6.48
C GLN A 456 -4.30 -14.19 6.73
N ASP A 457 -4.37 -13.36 5.67
CA ASP A 457 -4.21 -11.91 5.75
C ASP A 457 -5.37 -11.23 6.53
N THR A 458 -6.63 -11.58 6.24
CA THR A 458 -7.82 -11.15 7.01
C THR A 458 -7.74 -11.53 8.49
N MET A 459 -7.19 -12.70 8.80
CA MET A 459 -7.04 -13.17 10.17
C MET A 459 -5.99 -12.35 10.93
N LEU A 460 -4.83 -12.08 10.31
CA LEU A 460 -3.81 -11.19 10.87
C LEU A 460 -4.30 -9.75 11.01
N LEU A 461 -5.03 -9.24 10.02
CA LEU A 461 -5.67 -7.91 10.04
C LEU A 461 -6.55 -7.71 11.27
N ASN A 462 -7.38 -8.70 11.59
CA ASN A 462 -8.28 -8.64 12.75
C ASN A 462 -7.52 -8.72 14.08
N LEU A 463 -6.45 -9.52 14.14
CA LEU A 463 -5.56 -9.58 15.31
C LEU A 463 -4.77 -8.28 15.52
N VAL A 464 -4.26 -7.66 14.45
CA VAL A 464 -3.58 -6.36 14.50
C VAL A 464 -4.54 -5.25 14.93
N PHE A 465 -5.78 -5.23 14.45
CA PHE A 465 -6.80 -4.27 14.91
C PHE A 465 -7.04 -4.37 16.43
N ILE A 466 -7.19 -5.59 16.96
CA ILE A 466 -7.31 -5.83 18.42
C ILE A 466 -6.03 -5.38 19.15
N ALA A 467 -4.84 -5.68 18.60
CA ALA A 467 -3.55 -5.33 19.18
C ALA A 467 -3.30 -3.81 19.23
N GLU A 468 -3.75 -3.05 18.23
CA GLU A 468 -3.64 -1.59 18.24
C GLU A 468 -4.64 -0.93 19.22
N LEU A 469 -5.89 -1.43 19.31
CA LEU A 469 -6.81 -1.02 20.37
C LEU A 469 -6.21 -1.27 21.76
N ALA A 470 -5.63 -2.46 21.97
CA ALA A 470 -4.95 -2.82 23.21
C ALA A 470 -3.78 -1.87 23.51
N ALA A 471 -2.95 -1.55 22.51
CA ALA A 471 -1.80 -0.67 22.66
C ALA A 471 -2.20 0.79 22.97
N VAL A 472 -3.31 1.30 22.41
CA VAL A 472 -3.86 2.61 22.79
C VAL A 472 -4.45 2.59 24.21
N GLN A 473 -4.88 1.43 24.72
CA GLN A 473 -5.17 1.25 26.15
C GLN A 473 -3.92 0.97 27.02
N GLY A 474 -2.74 0.83 26.43
CA GLY A 474 -1.46 0.61 27.13
C GLY A 474 -1.09 -0.85 27.39
N TYR A 475 -1.73 -1.81 26.71
CA TYR A 475 -1.40 -3.23 26.76
C TYR A 475 -0.66 -3.66 25.50
N ASP A 476 0.52 -4.28 25.63
CA ASP A 476 1.29 -4.77 24.48
C ASP A 476 0.86 -6.20 24.11
N ALA A 477 0.01 -6.31 23.09
CA ALA A 477 -0.44 -7.59 22.56
C ALA A 477 0.57 -8.25 21.59
N TYR A 478 1.60 -7.52 21.12
CA TYR A 478 2.64 -8.08 20.25
C TYR A 478 3.76 -8.75 21.05
N ALA A 479 4.02 -8.26 22.27
CA ALA A 479 4.92 -8.89 23.24
C ALA A 479 4.41 -10.24 23.78
N LEU A 480 3.17 -10.64 23.44
CA LEU A 480 2.63 -11.95 23.81
C LEU A 480 3.30 -13.07 22.99
N ALA A 481 3.87 -14.04 23.72
CA ALA A 481 4.38 -15.29 23.16
C ALA A 481 3.65 -16.48 23.80
N VAL A 482 3.14 -17.38 22.97
CA VAL A 482 2.32 -18.53 23.36
C VAL A 482 2.78 -19.75 22.56
N ASP A 483 3.15 -20.84 23.24
CA ASP A 483 3.80 -22.03 22.66
C ASP A 483 4.98 -21.70 21.70
N GLY A 484 5.73 -20.63 21.99
CA GLY A 484 6.83 -20.12 21.15
C GLY A 484 6.42 -19.26 19.95
N LYS A 485 5.11 -19.04 19.73
CA LYS A 485 4.52 -18.25 18.63
C LYS A 485 4.14 -16.85 19.09
N SER A 486 4.20 -15.86 18.18
CA SER A 486 3.72 -14.49 18.40
C SER A 486 3.08 -13.92 17.12
N LEU A 487 2.51 -12.71 17.17
CA LEU A 487 2.01 -12.04 15.95
C LEU A 487 3.11 -11.87 14.88
N HIS A 488 4.38 -11.74 15.28
CA HIS A 488 5.51 -11.70 14.35
C HIS A 488 5.69 -13.00 13.55
N THR A 489 5.26 -14.15 14.11
CA THR A 489 5.27 -15.44 13.42
C THR A 489 4.24 -15.48 12.28
N ALA A 490 3.01 -14.98 12.52
CA ALA A 490 1.97 -14.87 11.50
C ALA A 490 2.39 -13.96 10.33
N VAL A 491 3.00 -12.82 10.65
CA VAL A 491 3.57 -11.87 9.67
C VAL A 491 4.66 -12.56 8.85
N LYS A 492 5.57 -13.32 9.50
CA LYS A 492 6.65 -14.02 8.80
C LYS A 492 6.11 -15.05 7.82
N PHE A 493 5.10 -15.84 8.22
CA PHE A 493 4.48 -16.86 7.36
C PHE A 493 3.90 -16.27 6.06
N LEU A 494 3.17 -15.15 6.16
CA LEU A 494 2.62 -14.46 4.99
C LEU A 494 3.75 -14.02 4.04
N LEU A 495 4.79 -13.35 4.56
CA LEU A 495 5.94 -12.96 3.74
C LEU A 495 6.63 -14.18 3.12
N ASP A 496 6.93 -15.23 3.90
CA ASP A 496 7.53 -16.48 3.41
C ASP A 496 6.73 -17.13 2.28
N ALA A 497 5.39 -17.04 2.32
CA ALA A 497 4.51 -17.54 1.26
C ALA A 497 4.58 -16.72 -0.05
N VAL A 498 5.02 -15.46 -0.03
CA VAL A 498 5.27 -14.64 -1.23
C VAL A 498 6.55 -15.09 -1.93
N ASP A 499 7.65 -15.22 -1.19
CA ASP A 499 8.93 -15.70 -1.74
C ASP A 499 8.83 -17.17 -2.17
N ASN A 500 8.04 -17.97 -1.44
CA ASN A 500 7.81 -19.38 -1.73
C ASN A 500 6.31 -19.79 -1.62
N PRO A 501 5.53 -19.62 -2.71
CA PRO A 501 4.13 -20.05 -2.77
C PRO A 501 3.90 -21.57 -2.61
N ALA A 502 4.95 -22.41 -2.49
CA ALA A 502 4.77 -23.82 -2.13
C ALA A 502 4.31 -23.99 -0.68
N LEU A 503 4.67 -23.07 0.23
CA LEU A 503 4.28 -23.10 1.64
C LEU A 503 2.76 -22.98 1.81
N MET A 504 2.13 -22.06 1.07
CA MET A 504 0.66 -21.94 1.06
C MET A 504 -0.01 -23.14 0.37
N ARG A 505 0.54 -23.62 -0.75
CA ARG A 505 0.04 -24.81 -1.48
C ARG A 505 0.09 -26.11 -0.68
N ALA A 506 0.95 -26.22 0.33
CA ALA A 506 0.98 -27.37 1.23
C ALA A 506 -0.30 -27.49 2.11
N TYR A 507 -1.06 -26.40 2.26
CA TYR A 507 -2.30 -26.36 3.05
C TYR A 507 -3.55 -26.03 2.22
N ALA A 508 -3.40 -25.27 1.14
CA ALA A 508 -4.49 -24.89 0.25
C ALA A 508 -5.03 -26.13 -0.51
N GLY A 509 -6.10 -26.72 0.01
CA GLY A 509 -6.78 -27.85 -0.64
C GLY A 509 -7.35 -27.48 -2.02
N ALA A 510 -7.63 -28.48 -2.84
CA ALA A 510 -8.08 -28.33 -4.23
C ALA A 510 -9.51 -27.74 -4.40
N ASP A 511 -10.07 -27.11 -3.37
CA ASP A 511 -11.44 -26.64 -3.33
C ASP A 511 -11.55 -25.16 -3.75
N ALA A 512 -12.12 -24.92 -4.92
CA ALA A 512 -12.34 -23.59 -5.50
C ALA A 512 -13.68 -22.94 -5.10
N SER A 513 -14.56 -23.67 -4.38
CA SER A 513 -15.99 -23.37 -4.24
C SER A 513 -16.35 -22.00 -3.64
N ASN A 514 -15.46 -21.39 -2.87
CA ASN A 514 -15.74 -20.17 -2.10
C ASN A 514 -15.17 -18.88 -2.72
N CYS A 515 -14.51 -18.94 -3.87
CA CYS A 515 -13.95 -17.77 -4.55
C CYS A 515 -14.15 -17.86 -6.07
N SER A 516 -15.40 -17.69 -6.51
CA SER A 516 -15.90 -17.88 -7.89
C SER A 516 -15.14 -17.15 -9.00
N ASN A 517 -14.38 -16.11 -8.65
CA ASN A 517 -13.62 -15.26 -9.58
C ASN A 517 -12.09 -15.43 -9.43
N ALA A 518 -11.61 -16.42 -8.67
CA ALA A 518 -10.19 -16.72 -8.61
C ALA A 518 -9.72 -17.39 -9.92
N PRO A 519 -8.54 -17.02 -10.46
CA PRO A 519 -7.99 -17.67 -11.65
C PRO A 519 -7.72 -19.17 -11.40
N ALA A 520 -7.72 -19.95 -12.49
CA ALA A 520 -7.56 -21.42 -12.44
C ALA A 520 -6.21 -21.89 -11.86
N TYR A 521 -5.24 -20.98 -11.72
CA TYR A 521 -4.06 -21.15 -10.89
C TYR A 521 -4.14 -20.14 -9.75
N PRO A 522 -4.11 -20.57 -8.47
CA PRO A 522 -4.16 -19.66 -7.36
C PRO A 522 -2.83 -18.90 -7.25
N ASP A 523 -2.87 -17.62 -7.54
CA ASP A 523 -1.78 -16.70 -7.20
C ASP A 523 -1.83 -16.43 -5.69
N PHE A 524 -0.68 -16.59 -5.04
CA PHE A 524 -0.49 -16.36 -3.60
C PHE A 524 0.45 -15.17 -3.34
N ASP A 525 0.74 -14.35 -4.36
CA ASP A 525 1.46 -13.10 -4.21
C ASP A 525 0.63 -12.05 -3.44
N MET A 526 1.31 -11.28 -2.58
CA MET A 526 0.82 -10.02 -2.01
C MET A 526 0.23 -9.09 -3.07
N VAL A 527 0.83 -9.07 -4.28
CA VAL A 527 0.37 -8.28 -5.43
C VAL A 527 -1.15 -8.44 -5.62
N GLY A 528 -1.67 -9.66 -5.67
CA GLY A 528 -3.11 -9.93 -5.88
C GLY A 528 -4.05 -9.54 -4.72
N VAL A 529 -3.50 -9.18 -3.55
CA VAL A 529 -4.25 -8.73 -2.36
C VAL A 529 -4.09 -7.22 -2.12
N VAL A 530 -3.03 -6.62 -2.66
CA VAL A 530 -2.70 -5.19 -2.49
C VAL A 530 -3.00 -4.35 -3.75
N GLN A 531 -3.09 -4.95 -4.95
CA GLN A 531 -3.49 -4.29 -6.21
C GLN A 531 -4.96 -3.78 -6.27
N ALA A 532 -5.61 -3.56 -5.12
CA ALA A 532 -6.89 -2.87 -5.05
C ALA A 532 -6.72 -1.37 -5.37
N VAL A 533 -6.54 -1.04 -6.65
CA VAL A 533 -6.51 0.34 -7.17
C VAL A 533 -7.84 1.01 -6.80
N GLY A 534 -7.82 1.89 -5.79
CA GLY A 534 -9.01 2.37 -5.08
C GLY A 534 -8.93 2.27 -3.55
N GLY A 535 -7.88 1.65 -3.01
CA GLY A 535 -7.43 1.87 -1.62
C GLY A 535 -8.01 0.97 -0.53
N SER A 536 -8.84 -0.04 -0.85
CA SER A 536 -9.33 -1.02 0.16
C SER A 536 -8.61 -2.36 0.02
N THR A 537 -7.70 -2.69 0.94
CA THR A 537 -6.91 -3.95 0.94
C THR A 537 -6.92 -4.65 2.29
N TYR A 538 -6.95 -5.98 2.30
CA TYR A 538 -6.81 -6.78 3.52
C TYR A 538 -5.47 -6.52 4.23
N SER A 539 -4.44 -6.09 3.50
CA SER A 539 -3.13 -5.80 4.05
C SER A 539 -3.02 -4.37 4.64
N ALA A 540 -4.12 -3.72 5.01
CA ALA A 540 -4.07 -2.41 5.66
C ALA A 540 -3.34 -2.42 7.03
N TRP A 541 -3.24 -3.59 7.69
CA TRP A 541 -2.49 -3.77 8.94
C TRP A 541 -0.98 -3.48 8.81
N LEU A 542 -0.45 -3.49 7.58
CA LEU A 542 0.95 -3.20 7.27
C LEU A 542 1.39 -1.82 7.78
N GLU A 543 0.50 -0.84 7.83
CA GLU A 543 0.79 0.51 8.31
C GLU A 543 1.01 0.55 9.82
N ALA A 544 0.14 -0.10 10.59
CA ALA A 544 0.27 -0.22 12.04
C ALA A 544 1.55 -1.00 12.40
N TYR A 545 1.74 -2.16 11.77
CA TYR A 545 2.90 -3.03 12.02
C TYR A 545 4.22 -2.35 11.63
N GLY A 546 4.29 -1.74 10.44
CA GLY A 546 5.49 -1.06 9.95
C GLY A 546 5.84 0.22 10.72
N ALA A 547 4.84 0.97 11.22
CA ALA A 547 5.07 2.13 12.07
C ALA A 547 5.53 1.76 13.48
N ARG A 548 5.04 0.63 14.02
CA ARG A 548 5.38 0.12 15.36
C ARG A 548 6.74 -0.58 15.39
N PHE A 549 7.09 -1.32 14.35
CA PHE A 549 8.28 -2.18 14.28
C PHE A 549 9.19 -1.87 13.09
N PRO A 550 9.62 -0.61 12.85
CA PRO A 550 10.28 -0.23 11.61
C PRO A 550 11.60 -0.99 11.33
N ASP A 551 12.34 -1.34 12.39
CA ASP A 551 13.64 -2.02 12.32
C ASP A 551 13.53 -3.56 12.40
N HIS A 552 12.32 -4.13 12.54
CA HIS A 552 12.12 -5.57 12.63
C HIS A 552 12.29 -6.25 11.27
N PRO A 553 12.95 -7.43 11.14
CA PRO A 553 13.25 -8.06 9.84
C PRO A 553 12.04 -8.19 8.88
N ASN A 554 10.87 -8.56 9.39
CA ASN A 554 9.63 -8.60 8.61
C ASN A 554 9.29 -7.23 7.97
N SER A 555 9.47 -6.13 8.71
CA SER A 555 9.21 -4.76 8.26
C SER A 555 10.26 -4.28 7.25
N VAL A 556 11.52 -4.69 7.42
CA VAL A 556 12.61 -4.44 6.47
C VAL A 556 12.28 -5.09 5.12
N ARG A 557 11.88 -6.38 5.13
CA ARG A 557 11.47 -7.15 3.95
C ARG A 557 10.18 -6.62 3.32
N LEU A 558 9.20 -6.25 4.13
CA LEU A 558 8.00 -5.55 3.68
C LEU A 558 8.34 -4.21 2.98
N ALA A 559 9.27 -3.43 3.53
CA ALA A 559 9.72 -2.18 2.92
C ALA A 559 10.51 -2.39 1.60
N GLN A 560 10.96 -3.60 1.29
CA GLN A 560 11.46 -3.98 -0.03
C GLN A 560 10.28 -4.28 -0.98
N LEU A 561 9.29 -5.09 -0.56
CA LEU A 561 8.09 -5.37 -1.37
C LEU A 561 7.34 -4.09 -1.75
N ILE A 562 7.13 -3.17 -0.79
CA ILE A 562 6.53 -1.84 -1.02
C ILE A 562 7.27 -1.11 -2.15
N ARG A 563 8.61 -0.99 -2.04
CA ARG A 563 9.46 -0.29 -3.02
C ARG A 563 9.61 -1.01 -4.36
N GLY A 564 9.43 -2.34 -4.39
CA GLY A 564 9.44 -3.16 -5.59
C GLY A 564 8.20 -2.99 -6.48
N GLY A 565 7.20 -2.22 -6.04
CA GLY A 565 5.95 -1.97 -6.78
C GLY A 565 4.73 -2.71 -6.24
N VAL A 566 4.92 -3.67 -5.34
CA VAL A 566 3.86 -4.55 -4.80
C VAL A 566 2.81 -3.77 -3.99
N VAL A 567 3.20 -2.65 -3.36
CA VAL A 567 2.35 -1.91 -2.39
C VAL A 567 2.44 -0.38 -2.57
N ASN A 568 2.35 0.11 -3.81
CA ASN A 568 2.43 1.56 -4.08
C ASN A 568 1.12 2.34 -3.85
N ALA A 569 -0.02 1.66 -3.65
CA ALA A 569 -1.34 2.29 -3.56
C ALA A 569 -1.68 2.78 -2.12
N ARG A 570 -0.97 3.80 -1.62
CA ARG A 570 -1.43 4.56 -0.44
C ARG A 570 -2.49 5.60 -0.85
N PRO A 571 -3.51 5.90 -0.01
CA PRO A 571 -3.73 5.35 1.33
C PRO A 571 -4.23 3.89 1.31
N LEU A 572 -3.65 3.08 2.20
CA LEU A 572 -4.10 1.73 2.53
C LEU A 572 -5.23 1.86 3.55
N THR A 573 -6.43 1.46 3.15
CA THR A 573 -7.62 1.43 3.99
C THR A 573 -8.16 -0.01 4.07
N HIS A 574 -8.86 -0.34 5.16
CA HIS A 574 -9.77 -1.49 5.18
C HIS A 574 -10.83 -1.29 6.26
N PRO A 575 -12.07 -1.78 6.06
CA PRO A 575 -13.08 -1.64 7.10
C PRO A 575 -12.72 -2.35 8.42
N HIS A 576 -12.04 -3.50 8.34
CA HIS A 576 -11.49 -4.20 9.52
C HIS A 576 -10.34 -3.46 10.21
N ALA A 577 -9.63 -2.56 9.50
CA ALA A 577 -8.62 -1.67 10.09
C ALA A 577 -9.25 -0.39 10.67
N GLY A 578 -10.57 -0.36 10.90
CA GLY A 578 -11.29 0.83 11.31
C GLY A 578 -11.34 1.95 10.25
N GLY A 579 -10.96 1.68 8.99
CA GLY A 579 -10.87 2.68 7.93
C GLY A 579 -9.46 2.87 7.40
N ASN A 580 -8.98 4.11 7.38
CA ASN A 580 -7.73 4.51 6.71
C ASN A 580 -6.49 4.31 7.59
N ALA A 581 -5.89 3.12 7.49
CA ALA A 581 -4.70 2.75 8.25
C ALA A 581 -3.47 3.63 7.92
N SER A 582 -3.32 4.12 6.68
CA SER A 582 -2.26 5.09 6.35
C SER A 582 -2.44 6.38 7.15
N CYS A 583 -3.65 6.94 7.19
CA CYS A 583 -3.93 8.13 7.98
C CYS A 583 -3.73 7.91 9.48
N PHE A 584 -4.11 6.74 10.00
CA PHE A 584 -4.01 6.42 11.43
C PHE A 584 -2.59 6.11 11.91
N HIS A 585 -1.75 5.47 11.09
CA HIS A 585 -0.48 4.89 11.55
C HIS A 585 0.77 5.31 10.77
N ALA A 586 0.70 5.62 9.47
CA ALA A 586 1.90 5.88 8.67
C ALA A 586 2.72 7.06 9.25
N GLY A 587 4.05 6.95 9.29
CA GLY A 587 4.89 7.89 10.05
C GLY A 587 6.24 8.17 9.41
N THR A 588 6.94 9.18 9.91
CA THR A 588 8.30 9.55 9.46
C THR A 588 9.31 8.42 9.66
N ARG A 589 9.04 7.50 10.61
CA ARG A 589 9.76 6.23 10.81
C ARG A 589 9.29 5.06 9.96
N SER A 590 8.52 5.28 8.88
CA SER A 590 8.75 4.49 7.65
C SER A 590 10.15 4.84 7.13
N ALA A 591 11.17 4.38 7.86
CA ALA A 591 12.55 4.56 7.50
C ALA A 591 12.76 3.84 6.17
N ALA A 592 13.00 4.62 5.12
CA ALA A 592 13.76 4.13 4.00
C ALA A 592 15.20 3.90 4.50
N ILE A 593 15.40 2.82 5.29
CA ILE A 593 16.66 2.09 5.28
C ILE A 593 17.01 1.96 3.81
N ALA A 594 18.19 2.44 3.41
CA ALA A 594 18.61 2.55 2.02
C ALA A 594 18.96 1.19 1.41
N LEU A 595 18.10 0.20 1.64
CA LEU A 595 18.11 -1.11 0.99
C LEU A 595 18.19 -0.87 -0.52
N PRO A 596 19.25 -1.37 -1.19
CA PRO A 596 19.45 -1.10 -2.61
C PRO A 596 18.38 -1.81 -3.44
N ASN A 597 17.90 -1.15 -4.49
CA ASN A 597 17.11 -1.82 -5.50
C ASN A 597 18.02 -2.79 -6.27
N ALA A 598 17.50 -3.99 -6.57
CA ALA A 598 18.17 -4.89 -7.52
C ALA A 598 18.34 -4.20 -8.88
N GLY A 599 19.38 -4.58 -9.64
CA GLY A 599 19.56 -4.12 -11.02
C GLY A 599 20.98 -3.75 -11.40
N TRP A 600 21.11 -3.00 -12.49
CA TRP A 600 22.38 -2.50 -13.02
C TRP A 600 22.74 -1.16 -12.40
N TRP A 601 23.96 -1.04 -11.89
CA TRP A 601 24.51 0.15 -11.26
C TRP A 601 25.83 0.54 -11.95
N TRP A 602 26.19 1.83 -11.88
CA TRP A 602 27.36 2.39 -12.56
C TRP A 602 27.85 3.65 -11.85
N ASN A 603 29.00 4.17 -12.27
CA ASN A 603 29.44 5.53 -11.95
C ASN A 603 29.32 6.40 -13.22
N ARG A 604 28.49 7.46 -13.16
CA ARG A 604 28.21 8.36 -14.29
C ARG A 604 29.45 9.04 -14.89
N VAL A 605 30.51 9.23 -14.10
CA VAL A 605 31.78 9.84 -14.56
C VAL A 605 32.86 8.80 -14.91
N GLU A 606 32.52 7.51 -14.90
CA GLU A 606 33.42 6.40 -15.27
C GLU A 606 32.69 5.37 -16.15
N ASP A 607 32.13 5.80 -17.29
CA ASP A 607 31.37 4.93 -18.19
C ASP A 607 32.20 3.74 -18.72
N GLY A 608 31.65 2.54 -18.60
CA GLY A 608 32.31 1.29 -19.01
C GLY A 608 32.79 0.39 -17.87
N ARG A 609 32.67 0.81 -16.60
CA ARG A 609 32.59 -0.11 -15.46
C ARG A 609 31.13 -0.23 -15.03
N GLY A 610 30.65 -1.47 -14.92
CA GLY A 610 29.28 -1.78 -14.52
C GLY A 610 29.24 -2.67 -13.27
N PHE A 611 28.16 -2.57 -12.52
CA PHE A 611 27.90 -3.38 -11.34
C PHE A 611 26.48 -3.95 -11.43
N ALA A 612 26.27 -5.16 -10.93
CA ALA A 612 24.93 -5.66 -10.67
C ALA A 612 24.77 -5.92 -9.18
N ILE A 613 23.70 -5.39 -8.60
CA ILE A 613 23.35 -5.61 -7.20
C ILE A 613 22.07 -6.45 -7.16
N THR A 614 22.04 -7.46 -6.30
CA THR A 614 20.86 -8.30 -6.03
C THR A 614 20.79 -8.54 -4.53
N PRO A 615 19.88 -7.86 -3.81
CA PRO A 615 19.61 -8.15 -2.40
C PRO A 615 19.16 -9.60 -2.21
N HIS A 616 19.52 -10.20 -1.07
CA HIS A 616 19.05 -11.52 -0.68
C HIS A 616 19.10 -11.67 0.84
N GLY A 617 17.95 -12.03 1.46
CA GLY A 617 17.84 -12.11 2.91
C GLY A 617 18.14 -10.76 3.56
N ASP A 618 19.09 -10.73 4.49
CA ASP A 618 19.64 -9.51 5.08
C ASP A 618 20.82 -8.91 4.28
N GLY A 619 21.48 -9.70 3.42
CA GLY A 619 22.67 -9.37 2.63
C GLY A 619 22.40 -9.03 1.15
N LEU A 620 23.44 -9.09 0.31
CA LEU A 620 23.32 -8.95 -1.16
C LEU A 620 24.45 -9.66 -1.93
N LEU A 621 24.19 -10.02 -3.19
CA LEU A 621 25.21 -10.34 -4.18
C LEU A 621 25.58 -9.07 -4.97
N LEU A 622 26.87 -8.77 -5.03
CA LEU A 622 27.46 -7.80 -5.96
C LEU A 622 28.19 -8.58 -7.07
N SER A 623 27.92 -8.22 -8.33
CA SER A 623 28.76 -8.58 -9.47
C SER A 623 29.36 -7.31 -10.07
N ALA A 624 30.57 -7.37 -10.64
CA ALA A 624 31.26 -6.25 -11.24
C ALA A 624 31.82 -6.61 -12.63
N TYR A 625 31.69 -5.70 -13.59
CA TYR A 625 32.06 -5.86 -14.99
C TYR A 625 33.01 -4.72 -15.39
N LEU A 626 34.24 -5.06 -15.75
CA LEU A 626 35.28 -4.09 -16.08
C LEU A 626 36.40 -4.76 -16.90
N PHE A 627 37.63 -4.27 -16.77
CA PHE A 627 38.80 -4.73 -17.53
C PHE A 627 40.01 -4.98 -16.62
N ASP A 628 41.03 -5.67 -17.14
CA ASP A 628 42.34 -5.80 -16.52
C ASP A 628 43.32 -4.70 -16.98
N ALA A 629 44.58 -4.77 -16.55
CA ALA A 629 45.61 -3.81 -16.95
C ALA A 629 46.00 -3.86 -18.44
N ALA A 630 45.70 -4.95 -19.16
CA ALA A 630 45.87 -5.06 -20.60
C ALA A 630 44.63 -4.53 -21.37
N GLY A 631 43.56 -4.16 -20.67
CA GLY A 631 42.28 -3.76 -21.26
C GLY A 631 41.43 -4.95 -21.72
N GLN A 632 41.72 -6.15 -21.24
CA GLN A 632 40.93 -7.36 -21.50
C GLN A 632 39.76 -7.43 -20.53
N ALA A 633 38.60 -7.93 -20.98
CA ALA A 633 37.42 -8.00 -20.13
C ALA A 633 37.64 -8.92 -18.91
N VAL A 634 37.07 -8.54 -17.77
CA VAL A 634 37.04 -9.33 -16.54
C VAL A 634 35.72 -9.11 -15.82
N TRP A 635 35.28 -10.10 -15.04
CA TRP A 635 34.17 -9.96 -14.12
C TRP A 635 34.52 -10.55 -12.75
N TYR A 636 33.90 -9.98 -11.72
CA TYR A 636 34.04 -10.42 -10.34
C TYR A 636 32.65 -10.61 -9.71
N ALA A 637 32.57 -11.43 -8.68
CA ALA A 637 31.39 -11.58 -7.83
C ALA A 637 31.77 -11.50 -6.34
N ALA A 638 30.85 -11.04 -5.50
CA ALA A 638 31.05 -10.89 -4.07
C ALA A 638 29.71 -11.05 -3.32
N PRO A 639 29.49 -12.17 -2.62
CA PRO A 639 28.47 -12.25 -1.57
C PRO A 639 28.85 -11.30 -0.43
N LEU A 640 27.96 -10.37 -0.07
CA LEU A 640 28.17 -9.38 0.98
C LEU A 640 27.15 -9.58 2.12
N GLU A 641 27.66 -9.70 3.33
CA GLU A 641 26.86 -9.74 4.55
C GLU A 641 26.56 -8.31 5.03
N ASN A 642 25.41 -8.11 5.68
CA ASN A 642 25.05 -6.83 6.28
C ASN A 642 25.96 -6.52 7.49
N ARG A 643 26.41 -5.26 7.61
CA ARG A 643 27.26 -4.77 8.71
C ARG A 643 26.57 -3.71 9.58
N GLY A 644 25.30 -3.43 9.31
CA GLY A 644 24.48 -2.45 10.01
C GLY A 644 23.89 -1.40 9.06
N GLY A 645 22.61 -1.09 9.26
CA GLY A 645 21.88 -0.11 8.45
C GLY A 645 21.79 -0.52 6.98
N ALA A 646 22.45 0.25 6.10
CA ALA A 646 22.52 0.00 4.66
C ALA A 646 23.97 -0.20 4.17
N THR A 647 24.83 -0.80 5.01
CA THR A 647 26.22 -1.13 4.67
C THR A 647 26.44 -2.63 4.62
N TYR A 648 27.06 -3.10 3.54
CA TYR A 648 27.28 -4.51 3.22
C TYR A 648 28.76 -4.74 2.94
N ALA A 649 29.37 -5.83 3.41
CA ALA A 649 30.79 -6.11 3.14
C ALA A 649 31.11 -7.61 3.05
N GLY A 650 32.07 -7.93 2.17
CA GLY A 650 32.50 -9.30 1.86
C GLY A 650 33.80 -9.32 1.04
N THR A 651 34.07 -10.45 0.38
CA THR A 651 35.29 -10.67 -0.42
C THR A 651 34.96 -10.61 -1.90
N LEU A 652 35.76 -9.87 -2.67
CA LEU A 652 35.69 -9.80 -4.13
C LEU A 652 36.41 -11.02 -4.72
N LEU A 653 35.69 -11.80 -5.54
CA LEU A 653 36.14 -13.06 -6.11
C LEU A 653 36.22 -12.98 -7.64
N GLU A 654 37.32 -13.44 -8.21
CA GLU A 654 37.47 -13.72 -9.64
C GLU A 654 37.22 -15.21 -9.92
N TYR A 655 36.60 -15.51 -11.05
CA TYR A 655 36.45 -16.86 -11.58
C TYR A 655 37.06 -16.94 -12.98
N ARG A 656 37.54 -18.12 -13.38
CA ARG A 656 38.24 -18.34 -14.66
C ARG A 656 37.87 -19.69 -15.26
N GLY A 657 38.00 -19.83 -16.57
CA GLY A 657 38.05 -21.13 -17.26
C GLY A 657 36.72 -21.84 -17.52
N GLY A 658 35.56 -21.23 -17.22
CA GLY A 658 34.24 -21.87 -17.38
C GLY A 658 33.68 -21.85 -18.80
N GLN A 659 32.35 -21.86 -18.91
CA GLN A 659 31.56 -21.97 -20.14
C GLN A 659 31.54 -20.70 -21.01
N THR A 660 31.54 -20.85 -22.34
CA THR A 660 31.42 -19.74 -23.30
C THR A 660 29.96 -19.41 -23.65
N LEU A 661 29.71 -18.35 -24.44
CA LEU A 661 28.34 -17.91 -24.77
C LEU A 661 27.48 -19.02 -25.39
N GLY A 662 28.01 -19.76 -26.37
CA GLY A 662 27.31 -20.87 -27.03
C GLY A 662 27.75 -22.27 -26.61
N GLY A 663 28.89 -22.39 -25.92
CA GLY A 663 29.59 -23.66 -25.68
C GLY A 663 28.87 -24.63 -24.72
N PRO A 664 29.24 -25.92 -24.73
CA PRO A 664 28.74 -26.91 -23.77
C PRO A 664 29.10 -26.51 -22.34
N TYR A 665 28.28 -26.92 -21.37
CA TYR A 665 28.50 -26.61 -19.96
C TYR A 665 29.90 -27.02 -19.49
N LYS A 666 30.54 -26.11 -18.77
CA LYS A 666 31.88 -26.27 -18.19
C LYS A 666 31.94 -25.43 -16.91
N PRO A 667 32.08 -26.05 -15.72
CA PRO A 667 32.21 -25.29 -14.49
C PRO A 667 33.47 -24.42 -14.51
N PRO A 668 33.43 -23.21 -13.93
CA PRO A 668 34.63 -22.41 -13.75
C PRO A 668 35.58 -23.06 -12.72
N ALA A 669 36.86 -22.72 -12.84
CA ALA A 669 37.84 -22.96 -11.80
C ALA A 669 37.48 -22.22 -10.50
N GLY A 670 38.01 -22.71 -9.38
CA GLY A 670 37.71 -22.19 -8.04
C GLY A 670 38.00 -20.69 -7.89
N ALA A 671 37.17 -20.04 -7.06
CA ALA A 671 37.21 -18.60 -6.83
C ALA A 671 38.57 -18.11 -6.30
N GLN A 672 39.18 -17.12 -6.94
CA GLN A 672 40.36 -16.43 -6.45
C GLN A 672 39.96 -15.14 -5.74
N ALA A 673 40.39 -14.96 -4.49
CA ALA A 673 40.16 -13.71 -3.76
C ALA A 673 41.04 -12.57 -4.32
N VAL A 674 40.41 -11.43 -4.60
CA VAL A 674 41.03 -10.23 -5.20
C VAL A 674 41.20 -9.11 -4.17
N GLY A 675 40.33 -9.07 -3.15
CA GLY A 675 40.38 -8.11 -2.04
C GLY A 675 39.08 -8.07 -1.25
N SER A 676 39.02 -7.22 -0.22
CA SER A 676 37.76 -6.88 0.44
C SER A 676 36.96 -5.86 -0.39
N VAL A 677 35.63 -5.91 -0.25
CA VAL A 677 34.70 -4.96 -0.85
C VAL A 677 33.58 -4.62 0.14
N THR A 678 33.21 -3.35 0.17
CA THR A 678 32.14 -2.79 1.00
C THR A 678 31.26 -1.92 0.12
N VAL A 679 29.94 -1.93 0.33
CA VAL A 679 28.99 -1.01 -0.31
C VAL A 679 28.09 -0.39 0.74
N SER A 680 28.02 0.94 0.77
CA SER A 680 27.14 1.70 1.67
C SER A 680 26.17 2.54 0.84
N PHE A 681 24.87 2.35 1.05
CA PHE A 681 23.83 3.03 0.28
C PHE A 681 23.26 4.24 1.00
N SER A 682 23.01 5.31 0.25
CA SER A 682 22.35 6.53 0.73
C SER A 682 20.88 6.58 0.32
N THR A 683 20.51 5.92 -0.79
CA THR A 683 19.12 5.67 -1.21
C THR A 683 19.02 4.30 -1.89
N GLY A 684 17.81 3.84 -2.23
CA GLY A 684 17.63 2.62 -3.05
C GLY A 684 18.23 2.69 -4.46
N HIS A 685 18.72 3.86 -4.90
CA HIS A 685 19.27 4.10 -6.24
C HIS A 685 20.65 4.78 -6.22
N ALA A 686 21.25 5.01 -5.05
CA ALA A 686 22.55 5.69 -4.89
C ALA A 686 23.34 5.17 -3.67
N GLY A 687 24.66 5.06 -3.80
CA GLY A 687 25.56 4.58 -2.76
C GLY A 687 27.04 4.81 -3.09
N VAL A 688 27.92 4.21 -2.29
CA VAL A 688 29.38 4.22 -2.48
C VAL A 688 29.91 2.79 -2.38
N LEU A 689 30.58 2.34 -3.42
CA LEU A 689 31.38 1.12 -3.48
C LEU A 689 32.80 1.45 -3.00
N THR A 690 33.34 0.73 -2.02
CA THR A 690 34.74 0.83 -1.61
C THR A 690 35.42 -0.53 -1.74
N TRP A 691 36.50 -0.57 -2.50
CA TRP A 691 37.26 -1.78 -2.85
C TRP A 691 38.74 -1.46 -3.08
N ALA A 692 39.55 -2.41 -3.54
CA ALA A 692 40.96 -2.19 -3.87
C ALA A 692 41.20 -1.08 -4.93
N GLY A 693 40.18 -0.72 -5.71
CA GLY A 693 40.19 0.43 -6.63
C GLY A 693 39.83 1.79 -6.01
N GLY A 694 39.77 1.92 -4.68
CA GLY A 694 39.36 3.14 -3.96
C GLY A 694 37.85 3.19 -3.64
N SER A 695 37.32 4.40 -3.39
CA SER A 695 35.89 4.63 -3.17
C SER A 695 35.25 5.25 -4.43
N VAL A 696 34.24 4.58 -4.96
CA VAL A 696 33.54 4.90 -6.20
C VAL A 696 32.08 5.22 -5.87
N PRO A 697 31.55 6.42 -6.17
CA PRO A 697 30.12 6.69 -6.07
C PRO A 697 29.38 5.89 -7.13
N ILE A 698 28.31 5.20 -6.75
CA ILE A 698 27.48 4.40 -7.65
C ILE A 698 26.02 4.82 -7.59
N GLU A 699 25.36 4.80 -8.73
CA GLU A 699 23.92 4.97 -8.88
C GLU A 699 23.35 3.86 -9.77
N ARG A 700 22.04 3.61 -9.70
CA ARG A 700 21.36 2.69 -10.64
C ARG A 700 21.35 3.30 -12.05
N PHE A 701 21.42 2.48 -13.08
CA PHE A 701 21.57 2.93 -14.47
C PHE A 701 20.22 3.39 -15.07
N ASP A 702 20.17 4.61 -15.62
CA ASP A 702 18.96 5.22 -16.22
C ASP A 702 18.97 5.09 -17.76
N PHE A 703 17.88 4.58 -18.37
CA PHE A 703 17.70 4.62 -19.84
C PHE A 703 16.24 4.71 -20.35
N GLY A 704 15.22 4.51 -19.50
CA GLY A 704 13.80 4.66 -19.88
C GLY A 704 13.15 5.96 -19.38
N SER A 705 11.86 6.17 -19.70
CA SER A 705 11.09 7.32 -19.19
C SER A 705 10.93 7.24 -17.67
N GLY A 706 11.39 8.27 -16.95
CA GLY A 706 11.48 8.25 -15.47
C GLY A 706 12.61 7.38 -14.90
N GLY A 707 13.27 6.59 -15.74
CA GLY A 707 14.49 5.84 -15.45
C GLY A 707 14.37 4.81 -14.32
N ALA A 708 15.50 4.57 -13.66
CA ALA A 708 15.66 3.69 -12.51
C ALA A 708 14.80 4.06 -11.29
N ARG A 709 14.20 5.25 -11.29
CA ARG A 709 13.41 5.82 -10.18
C ARG A 709 11.91 5.54 -10.33
N SER A 710 11.46 5.21 -11.54
CA SER A 710 10.15 4.61 -11.76
C SER A 710 10.08 3.23 -11.09
N PRO A 711 8.98 2.86 -10.40
CA PRO A 711 8.71 1.47 -10.05
C PRO A 711 8.68 0.59 -11.31
N GLN A 712 9.09 -0.68 -11.22
CA GLN A 712 8.87 -1.60 -12.34
C GLN A 712 7.35 -1.78 -12.56
N PRO A 713 6.86 -1.73 -13.81
CA PRO A 713 5.46 -2.03 -14.10
C PRO A 713 5.09 -3.47 -13.68
N LEU A 714 3.89 -3.62 -13.15
CA LEU A 714 3.42 -4.90 -12.60
C LEU A 714 3.14 -5.91 -13.73
N GLY A 715 3.71 -7.10 -13.61
CA GLY A 715 3.67 -8.15 -14.64
C GLY A 715 4.86 -8.17 -15.61
N GLU A 716 5.74 -7.16 -15.59
CA GLU A 716 6.99 -7.17 -16.35
C GLU A 716 8.09 -8.02 -15.68
N PRO A 717 9.14 -8.46 -16.42
CA PRO A 717 10.24 -9.26 -15.87
C PRO A 717 11.02 -8.58 -14.73
N GLU A 718 11.38 -9.35 -13.70
CA GLU A 718 12.15 -8.84 -12.56
C GLU A 718 13.58 -8.44 -12.92
N THR A 719 13.95 -7.24 -12.51
CA THR A 719 15.31 -6.71 -12.66
C THR A 719 16.30 -7.38 -11.67
N GLY A 720 17.54 -7.59 -12.12
CA GLY A 720 18.66 -8.13 -11.34
C GLY A 720 19.37 -9.29 -12.04
N VAL A 721 20.02 -10.17 -11.27
CA VAL A 721 20.77 -11.32 -11.80
C VAL A 721 19.83 -12.48 -12.19
N TRP A 722 20.11 -13.12 -13.32
CA TRP A 722 19.43 -14.30 -13.84
C TRP A 722 20.45 -15.37 -14.27
N TRP A 723 20.07 -16.65 -14.19
CA TRP A 723 20.97 -17.79 -14.42
C TRP A 723 20.21 -19.03 -14.89
N ASP A 724 20.94 -19.99 -15.47
CA ASP A 724 20.45 -21.36 -15.68
C ASP A 724 20.92 -22.21 -14.48
N PRO A 725 20.01 -22.77 -13.65
CA PRO A 725 20.39 -23.59 -12.50
C PRO A 725 21.16 -24.87 -12.83
N THR A 726 21.12 -25.32 -14.09
CA THR A 726 21.83 -26.51 -14.58
C THR A 726 23.18 -26.20 -15.22
N GLU A 727 23.43 -24.93 -15.57
CA GLU A 727 24.68 -24.46 -16.20
C GLU A 727 25.32 -23.30 -15.42
N ASN A 728 25.69 -23.57 -14.15
CA ASN A 728 26.16 -22.53 -13.25
C ASN A 728 27.56 -21.98 -13.59
N GLY A 729 27.90 -20.81 -13.04
CA GLY A 729 29.22 -20.17 -13.23
C GLY A 729 29.34 -19.24 -14.45
N ARG A 730 28.27 -19.14 -15.26
CA ARG A 730 27.95 -17.96 -16.09
C ARG A 730 26.62 -17.36 -15.62
N GLY A 731 26.30 -16.16 -16.07
CA GLY A 731 25.01 -15.55 -15.75
C GLY A 731 24.69 -14.30 -16.56
N PHE A 732 23.51 -13.75 -16.27
CA PHE A 732 22.91 -12.63 -16.99
C PHE A 732 22.43 -11.57 -16.00
N VAL A 733 22.34 -10.32 -16.46
CA VAL A 733 21.78 -9.20 -15.69
C VAL A 733 20.72 -8.56 -16.55
N LEU A 734 19.48 -8.54 -16.06
CA LEU A 734 18.37 -7.89 -16.73
C LEU A 734 18.03 -6.62 -15.96
N GLU A 735 17.89 -5.51 -16.66
CA GLU A 735 17.40 -4.23 -16.16
C GLU A 735 16.27 -3.80 -17.10
N VAL A 736 15.08 -3.54 -16.56
CA VAL A 736 13.86 -3.31 -17.36
C VAL A 736 13.21 -1.98 -16.97
N GLN A 737 13.10 -1.07 -17.94
CA GLN A 737 12.56 0.27 -17.77
C GLN A 737 11.71 0.61 -19.00
N ASP A 738 10.44 0.95 -18.79
CA ASP A 738 9.54 1.50 -19.83
C ASP A 738 9.48 0.67 -21.13
N GLY A 739 9.29 -0.66 -21.01
CA GLY A 739 9.24 -1.59 -22.14
C GLY A 739 10.56 -1.85 -22.87
N VAL A 740 11.65 -1.21 -22.42
CA VAL A 740 13.03 -1.45 -22.88
C VAL A 740 13.76 -2.32 -21.85
N MET A 741 14.56 -3.27 -22.34
CA MET A 741 15.37 -4.14 -21.49
C MET A 741 16.85 -3.99 -21.86
N VAL A 742 17.69 -3.70 -20.88
CA VAL A 742 19.15 -3.81 -21.01
C VAL A 742 19.58 -5.15 -20.42
N LEU A 743 20.29 -5.93 -21.23
CA LEU A 743 20.75 -7.28 -20.92
C LEU A 743 22.28 -7.31 -20.89
N GLY A 744 22.82 -7.70 -19.74
CA GLY A 744 24.22 -8.02 -19.55
C GLY A 744 24.40 -9.53 -19.52
N GLY A 745 25.54 -10.02 -19.99
CA GLY A 745 25.93 -11.42 -19.85
C GLY A 745 27.39 -11.53 -19.44
N TYR A 746 27.70 -12.39 -18.46
CA TYR A 746 29.07 -12.64 -17.98
C TYR A 746 29.41 -14.13 -18.03
N MET A 747 30.54 -14.45 -18.65
CA MET A 747 30.95 -15.81 -19.01
C MET A 747 32.44 -15.82 -19.41
N TYR A 748 32.85 -16.73 -20.29
CA TYR A 748 34.25 -16.91 -20.70
C TYR A 748 34.43 -16.96 -22.23
N GLU A 749 35.65 -16.68 -22.67
CA GLU A 749 36.15 -17.06 -24.00
C GLU A 749 36.62 -18.53 -24.00
N ASP A 750 36.88 -19.11 -25.18
CA ASP A 750 37.52 -20.44 -25.29
C ASP A 750 38.92 -20.49 -24.65
N SER A 751 39.58 -19.33 -24.53
CA SER A 751 40.84 -19.13 -23.79
C SER A 751 40.70 -19.31 -22.27
N GLY A 752 39.47 -19.42 -21.75
CA GLY A 752 39.17 -19.45 -20.32
C GLY A 752 39.26 -18.10 -19.62
N ARG A 753 39.60 -17.01 -20.34
CA ARG A 753 39.52 -15.64 -19.80
C ARG A 753 38.06 -15.20 -19.68
N GLY A 754 37.78 -14.33 -18.73
CA GLY A 754 36.46 -13.73 -18.56
C GLY A 754 36.06 -12.87 -19.77
N VAL A 755 34.77 -12.81 -20.05
CA VAL A 755 34.19 -11.88 -21.02
C VAL A 755 32.82 -11.42 -20.53
N TRP A 756 32.46 -10.19 -20.88
CA TRP A 756 31.11 -9.69 -20.72
C TRP A 756 30.56 -9.11 -22.02
N TYR A 757 29.25 -9.23 -22.20
CA TYR A 757 28.50 -8.74 -23.34
C TYR A 757 27.36 -7.83 -22.85
N GLY A 758 26.98 -6.85 -23.66
CA GLY A 758 25.82 -6.00 -23.43
C GLY A 758 24.89 -5.99 -24.64
N ALA A 759 23.59 -5.88 -24.42
CA ALA A 759 22.58 -5.73 -25.45
C ALA A 759 21.44 -4.84 -24.94
N THR A 760 20.93 -3.95 -25.80
CA THR A 760 19.60 -3.33 -25.59
C THR A 760 18.59 -4.15 -26.38
N LEU A 761 17.51 -4.58 -25.73
CA LEU A 761 16.43 -5.37 -26.31
C LEU A 761 15.14 -4.55 -26.29
N THR A 762 14.36 -4.69 -27.34
CA THR A 762 13.01 -4.13 -27.47
C THR A 762 11.95 -5.24 -27.41
N SER A 763 10.78 -4.93 -26.86
CA SER A 763 9.61 -5.81 -26.95
C SER A 763 9.17 -5.98 -28.41
N THR A 764 8.90 -7.21 -28.84
CA THR A 764 8.50 -7.51 -30.24
C THR A 764 6.99 -7.56 -30.46
N GLY A 765 6.19 -7.21 -29.45
CA GLY A 765 4.76 -7.49 -29.42
C GLY A 765 4.45 -8.94 -29.04
N GLY A 766 3.33 -9.13 -28.33
CA GLY A 766 3.09 -10.32 -27.51
C GLY A 766 3.72 -10.18 -26.12
N ALA A 767 3.01 -10.61 -25.07
CA ALA A 767 3.45 -10.43 -23.69
C ALA A 767 4.77 -11.18 -23.43
N GLY A 768 5.76 -10.50 -22.86
CA GLY A 768 7.01 -11.12 -22.40
C GLY A 768 7.97 -11.58 -23.51
N ARG A 769 8.03 -10.93 -24.69
CA ARG A 769 9.02 -11.28 -25.73
C ARG A 769 9.91 -10.10 -26.13
N TYR A 770 11.21 -10.26 -25.88
CA TYR A 770 12.24 -9.24 -26.07
C TYR A 770 13.32 -9.72 -27.06
N LEU A 771 13.82 -8.82 -27.92
CA LEU A 771 14.78 -9.13 -28.98
C LEU A 771 15.87 -8.04 -29.08
N GLY A 772 17.13 -8.45 -29.31
CA GLY A 772 18.25 -7.53 -29.51
C GLY A 772 19.49 -8.22 -30.09
N THR A 773 20.63 -7.52 -30.04
CA THR A 773 21.92 -8.00 -30.54
C THR A 773 23.00 -7.81 -29.48
N TRP A 774 23.79 -8.84 -29.22
CA TRP A 774 24.95 -8.78 -28.33
C TRP A 774 26.10 -7.96 -28.92
N ALA A 775 26.61 -7.00 -28.15
CA ALA A 775 27.86 -6.31 -28.38
C ALA A 775 28.91 -6.69 -27.31
N GLN A 776 30.18 -6.73 -27.73
CA GLN A 776 31.35 -6.96 -26.88
C GLN A 776 32.19 -5.69 -26.80
N TYR A 777 32.67 -5.36 -25.59
CA TYR A 777 33.47 -4.19 -25.31
C TYR A 777 34.90 -4.57 -24.91
N ALA A 778 35.85 -3.68 -25.16
CA ALA A 778 37.28 -3.88 -24.92
C ALA A 778 37.96 -2.58 -24.46
N PHE A 779 39.14 -2.69 -23.87
CA PHE A 779 40.06 -1.59 -23.58
C PHE A 779 39.52 -0.47 -22.68
N GLY A 780 38.60 -0.77 -21.76
CA GLY A 780 38.14 0.19 -20.75
C GLY A 780 39.00 0.26 -19.48
N GLN A 781 38.43 0.84 -18.42
CA GLN A 781 39.09 1.05 -17.12
C GLN A 781 39.26 -0.26 -16.32
N SER A 782 40.41 -0.39 -15.65
CA SER A 782 40.71 -1.52 -14.76
C SER A 782 40.31 -1.28 -13.30
N LEU A 783 40.53 -2.27 -12.43
CA LEU A 783 40.10 -2.21 -11.02
C LEU A 783 40.60 -0.96 -10.28
N GLY A 784 41.91 -0.74 -10.27
CA GLY A 784 42.56 0.45 -9.70
C GLY A 784 43.19 1.40 -10.74
N GLY A 785 42.81 1.26 -12.02
CA GLY A 785 43.31 2.12 -13.09
C GLY A 785 42.58 3.45 -13.17
N ALA A 786 43.27 4.48 -13.66
CA ALA A 786 42.62 5.74 -14.06
C ALA A 786 41.55 5.49 -15.14
N TYR A 787 40.51 6.32 -15.16
CA TYR A 787 39.40 6.18 -16.10
C TYR A 787 39.87 6.09 -17.56
N ARG A 788 39.32 5.10 -18.27
CA ARG A 788 39.53 4.85 -19.68
C ARG A 788 38.21 4.35 -20.25
N ARG A 789 37.66 5.09 -21.20
CA ARG A 789 36.44 4.71 -21.90
C ARG A 789 36.65 3.43 -22.73
N PRO A 790 35.80 2.40 -22.63
CA PRO A 790 35.90 1.23 -23.48
C PRO A 790 35.53 1.55 -24.93
N VAL A 791 36.01 0.71 -25.85
CA VAL A 791 35.60 0.69 -27.25
C VAL A 791 34.75 -0.55 -27.52
N VAL A 792 33.90 -0.51 -28.54
CA VAL A 792 33.19 -1.69 -29.04
C VAL A 792 34.20 -2.57 -29.78
N GLY A 793 34.50 -3.76 -29.24
CA GLY A 793 35.37 -4.75 -29.87
C GLY A 793 34.65 -5.59 -30.92
N ASN A 794 33.36 -5.86 -30.71
CA ASN A 794 32.46 -6.41 -31.73
C ASN A 794 31.04 -5.85 -31.50
N ALA A 795 30.46 -5.19 -32.52
CA ALA A 795 29.11 -4.63 -32.46
C ALA A 795 28.00 -5.67 -32.74
N ASN A 796 28.35 -6.85 -33.23
CA ASN A 796 27.43 -7.93 -33.57
C ASN A 796 28.07 -9.29 -33.27
N VAL A 797 28.02 -9.69 -32.00
CA VAL A 797 28.35 -11.06 -31.54
C VAL A 797 27.24 -12.04 -31.93
N GLY A 798 26.02 -11.53 -32.12
CA GLY A 798 24.87 -12.25 -32.64
C GLY A 798 23.55 -11.84 -31.98
N GLN A 799 22.45 -12.33 -32.53
CA GLN A 799 21.10 -12.06 -32.01
C GLN A 799 20.87 -12.73 -30.65
N VAL A 800 20.04 -12.09 -29.81
CA VAL A 800 19.56 -12.62 -28.54
C VAL A 800 18.05 -12.40 -28.40
N THR A 801 17.34 -13.43 -27.95
CA THR A 801 15.89 -13.39 -27.70
C THR A 801 15.60 -13.88 -26.30
N LEU A 802 14.73 -13.17 -25.57
CA LEU A 802 14.19 -13.58 -24.29
C LEU A 802 12.67 -13.75 -24.40
N GLU A 803 12.17 -14.91 -23.95
CA GLU A 803 10.77 -15.30 -23.98
C GLU A 803 10.34 -15.71 -22.56
N PHE A 804 9.62 -14.83 -21.87
CA PHE A 804 9.24 -14.98 -20.46
C PHE A 804 7.98 -15.84 -20.30
N SER A 805 8.01 -16.74 -19.31
CA SER A 805 6.86 -17.53 -18.85
C SER A 805 6.28 -17.03 -17.52
N SER A 806 7.05 -16.22 -16.78
CA SER A 806 6.60 -15.43 -15.64
C SER A 806 7.54 -14.23 -15.44
N THR A 807 7.27 -13.39 -14.43
CA THR A 807 8.18 -12.32 -13.99
C THR A 807 9.57 -12.85 -13.56
N THR A 808 9.68 -14.15 -13.23
CA THR A 808 10.87 -14.80 -12.64
C THR A 808 11.44 -15.96 -13.47
N SER A 809 10.84 -16.29 -14.62
CA SER A 809 11.23 -17.44 -15.47
C SER A 809 11.18 -17.08 -16.96
N ALA A 810 12.21 -17.48 -17.72
CA ALA A 810 12.33 -17.21 -19.14
C ALA A 810 13.10 -18.29 -19.92
N VAL A 811 12.93 -18.30 -21.23
CA VAL A 811 13.79 -19.01 -22.18
C VAL A 811 14.69 -17.99 -22.88
N LEU A 812 16.00 -18.16 -22.75
CA LEU A 812 17.01 -17.38 -23.47
C LEU A 812 17.44 -18.14 -24.73
N SER A 813 17.34 -17.48 -25.89
CA SER A 813 17.85 -17.98 -27.16
C SER A 813 19.20 -17.32 -27.47
N LEU A 814 20.25 -18.14 -27.61
CA LEU A 814 21.63 -17.73 -27.83
C LEU A 814 21.94 -17.61 -29.34
N PRO A 815 23.01 -16.89 -29.75
CA PRO A 815 23.40 -16.74 -31.16
C PRO A 815 23.58 -18.04 -31.97
N SER A 816 23.86 -19.17 -31.30
CA SER A 816 23.95 -20.50 -31.91
C SER A 816 22.60 -21.17 -32.19
N GLY A 817 21.49 -20.48 -31.95
CA GLY A 817 20.13 -21.05 -31.98
C GLY A 817 19.79 -21.91 -30.76
N ARG A 818 20.75 -22.14 -29.85
CA ARG A 818 20.52 -22.93 -28.63
C ARG A 818 19.65 -22.16 -27.65
N ARG A 819 18.58 -22.79 -27.18
CA ARG A 819 17.68 -22.26 -26.15
C ARG A 819 18.08 -22.85 -24.78
N ILE A 820 18.07 -22.03 -23.74
CA ILE A 820 18.30 -22.42 -22.34
C ILE A 820 17.20 -21.85 -21.45
N SER A 821 16.90 -22.51 -20.33
CA SER A 821 15.95 -22.00 -19.35
C SER A 821 16.69 -21.18 -18.30
N ILE A 822 16.25 -19.95 -18.06
CA ILE A 822 16.81 -19.10 -17.01
C ILE A 822 15.74 -18.70 -15.99
N SER A 823 16.15 -18.58 -14.73
CA SER A 823 15.33 -18.03 -13.66
C SER A 823 16.01 -16.83 -13.00
N ARG A 824 15.21 -16.01 -12.32
CA ARG A 824 15.71 -14.92 -11.49
C ARG A 824 16.54 -15.51 -10.35
N PHE A 825 17.80 -15.12 -10.23
CA PHE A 825 18.71 -15.61 -9.19
C PHE A 825 18.27 -15.13 -7.80
N ARG A 826 17.75 -16.08 -7.02
CA ARG A 826 17.44 -15.99 -5.59
C ARG A 826 18.23 -17.14 -4.93
N PRO A 827 19.26 -16.85 -4.11
CA PRO A 827 20.06 -17.87 -3.40
C PRO A 827 19.27 -18.84 -2.52
#